data_AF-A0A8B7YA99-F1
#
_entry.id   AF-A0A8B7YA99-F1
#
_cell.length_a   1.000
_cell.length_b   1.000
_cell.length_c   1.000
_cell.angle_alpha   90.00
_cell.angle_beta   90.00
_cell.angle_gamma   90.00
#
_symmetry.space_group_name_H-M   'P 1'
#
loop_
_entity.id
_entity.type
_entity.pdbx_description
1 polymer ?
#
loop_
_entity_poly.entity_id
_entity_poly.type
_entity_poly.pdbx_seq_one_letter_code
_entity_poly.pdbx_strand_id
1 'polypeptide(L)'
;MNRLVKVRFSWLAVCMLFALLEMQVSAVDLQLPDIDKPTCSGISRGKHFVIGFTDNTNEYLDTRQLYILVVAFSNQQTDVTISSKFLLDERKYQASFVIEAGGFRRVTVPVELTMNGDERSMKGIDIKASSEVSVYGLIYQDYTTDGFLGIPTNNLGMQYVVVTPTGNVLPSQFAVIGTEDVTSVQVILRGAVTFEGKIYNAGDVLTFMVDELEAVHIQGRDSGQDLTGSIVQANKPVSVFSGNECVRQGGSACDTVTEQLVPVKSWGRKHIYTAARETDRNIYKLVAYFNGTVVSIPGLRDRSLDPGEFWEGGLSGSGVVYSSKPILMMQLLANINGRTVDPSFIQVPAEEQFGYVFGFTTPPHSGGDSGGYFNFFNIIVRNDSRQSVYINGYPINSTNVFERYIPDTNYLSLTIQPPKGEGVYFVEQTNPESSPLSITVFGYESSESYGYAAGLSLPSNTHLLSFTPYYLRELGGEIFTITVSCLQTNAIFYQDAKCRFSTGFGDVEVPGERTDSYTVICITPTFYKNGLTSVYVSLDNGKSFPYSGIVYVASEEDLPPLVNVQQMNSEYGNDIIDLTSKSPILLSWDPRSLGENVSHVTVMIQDTDYNSDGNPVLMGGVALKTNVPNNGILTINPSDFTSLSDAGVSLSALYLTPYAVRNRIWPIIRLGMRIYKLLKTVTKVACFISKFTFGNDIPDDLPSCPCDTTQAEGDLLNFQREDSLFNFIIQPGADVCYRSINSFSSQGGQKCCYRKDGNILLVPPGAGTAERYSAVHHPWLHLWYDVLPWFCLCIRSNKCKEFYKNRPSDDCSGYDPPRPAGGTGDPHLTSLDGYKFTFNGAGEFLMVSSDLHNLTFQARMERYRNTNASVYTAFVLQTNDSSKVQVQMSNMNETLILVDGEPLRLDSIPVRVHHLEGVQVSFNSDLSKINIAFSAGIAIIVYIDPEMMSFIAQLDTKFQGQVRGLLGNLNGNPDDDLQFPNGTVMDPGSSLKELHEFGLEWLVKEDNSIFSYISPFDYSTYHFPEFSPTFEVPDVNEVSQEIKGFCGDSIECVFDAVVTGSLSFANETLMATNTINEVRKGLVKIVSCGFPGDVENGQMWGSVYLVNATVNVTCNENFALEGSSRLTCQADGQWSSDLPVCVFTGDRGDAPKGLSAGVIAAIVVGTLIIVLVVAGVIYFLARK
;
A
#
# COMPACT_ATOMS: atom_id res chain seq x y z
N MET A 1 -13.11 -67.65 -11.43
CA MET A 1 -14.40 -68.38 -11.42
C MET A 1 -15.39 -67.40 -10.80
N ASN A 2 -16.33 -66.77 -11.50
CA ASN A 2 -17.04 -67.09 -12.74
C ASN A 2 -16.93 -65.98 -13.81
N ARG A 3 -16.66 -66.46 -15.03
CA ARG A 3 -16.95 -65.98 -16.41
C ARG A 3 -17.29 -64.48 -16.63
N LEU A 4 -16.49 -63.64 -17.33
CA LEU A 4 -16.13 -63.56 -18.77
C LEU A 4 -17.33 -63.39 -19.76
N VAL A 5 -17.30 -62.31 -20.57
CA VAL A 5 -17.39 -62.25 -22.07
C VAL A 5 -18.26 -61.12 -22.69
N LYS A 6 -17.61 -60.25 -23.51
CA LYS A 6 -18.00 -59.50 -24.75
C LYS A 6 -19.10 -58.40 -24.65
N VAL A 7 -19.09 -57.30 -25.41
CA VAL A 7 -18.81 -57.09 -26.85
C VAL A 7 -18.33 -55.63 -27.13
N ARG A 8 -17.26 -55.46 -27.94
CA ARG A 8 -16.98 -54.26 -28.76
C ARG A 8 -17.77 -54.35 -30.07
N PHE A 9 -18.30 -53.24 -30.61
CA PHE A 9 -18.03 -52.74 -31.99
C PHE A 9 -19.01 -51.63 -32.45
N SER A 10 -18.42 -50.59 -33.07
CA SER A 10 -18.97 -49.64 -34.06
C SER A 10 -20.03 -48.65 -33.54
N TRP A 11 -20.00 -47.35 -33.86
CA TRP A 11 -20.21 -46.77 -35.20
C TRP A 11 -19.47 -45.42 -35.37
N LEU A 12 -18.49 -45.41 -36.28
CA LEU A 12 -18.19 -44.29 -37.17
C LEU A 12 -19.28 -44.31 -38.27
N ALA A 13 -20.22 -43.36 -38.25
CA ALA A 13 -21.01 -42.89 -39.41
C ALA A 13 -22.30 -42.16 -38.97
N VAL A 14 -22.21 -40.94 -38.43
CA VAL A 14 -23.35 -39.98 -38.41
C VAL A 14 -22.83 -38.53 -38.52
N CYS A 15 -21.90 -38.26 -39.45
CA CYS A 15 -21.43 -36.89 -39.74
C CYS A 15 -21.62 -36.46 -41.22
N MET A 16 -22.42 -37.19 -42.00
CA MET A 16 -22.81 -36.73 -43.34
C MET A 16 -24.24 -37.18 -43.63
N LEU A 17 -25.22 -36.30 -43.41
CA LEU A 17 -26.52 -36.23 -44.11
C LEU A 17 -27.48 -35.36 -43.30
N PHE A 18 -27.28 -34.04 -43.32
CA PHE A 18 -28.36 -33.04 -43.28
C PHE A 18 -27.83 -31.76 -43.92
N ALA A 19 -27.64 -31.83 -45.24
CA ALA A 19 -27.56 -30.68 -46.11
C ALA A 19 -28.73 -30.79 -47.10
N LEU A 20 -29.31 -29.64 -47.45
CA LEU A 20 -30.46 -29.38 -48.33
C LEU A 20 -31.82 -29.30 -47.63
N LEU A 21 -32.08 -28.14 -47.03
CA LEU A 21 -33.26 -27.35 -47.42
C LEU A 21 -32.86 -25.87 -47.43
N GLU A 22 -32.74 -25.30 -48.64
CA GLU A 22 -32.68 -23.87 -48.87
C GLU A 22 -34.04 -23.26 -48.50
N MET A 23 -34.04 -22.28 -47.60
CA MET A 23 -35.07 -21.25 -47.57
C MET A 23 -34.38 -19.90 -47.69
N GLN A 24 -34.58 -19.28 -48.85
CA GLN A 24 -34.36 -17.87 -49.07
C GLN A 24 -35.22 -17.08 -48.09
N VAL A 25 -34.58 -16.32 -47.20
CA VAL A 25 -35.21 -15.16 -46.57
C VAL A 25 -34.45 -13.94 -47.07
N SER A 26 -35.15 -13.15 -47.87
CA SER A 26 -34.68 -11.88 -48.42
C SER A 26 -34.17 -10.98 -47.30
N ALA A 27 -33.01 -10.38 -47.53
CA ALA A 27 -32.48 -9.31 -46.69
C ALA A 27 -33.51 -8.16 -46.63
N VAL A 28 -34.05 -7.93 -45.44
CA VAL A 28 -34.59 -6.63 -45.06
C VAL A 28 -33.41 -5.89 -44.46
N ASP A 29 -32.99 -4.81 -45.12
CA ASP A 29 -32.04 -3.84 -44.58
C ASP A 29 -32.56 -3.32 -43.24
N LEU A 30 -32.06 -3.92 -42.15
CA LEU A 30 -32.08 -3.32 -40.83
C LEU A 30 -30.69 -2.73 -40.63
N GLN A 31 -30.55 -1.46 -40.98
CA GLN A 31 -29.48 -0.60 -40.49
C GLN A 31 -29.49 -0.67 -38.95
N LEU A 32 -28.56 -1.46 -38.41
CA LEU A 32 -28.20 -1.37 -37.01
C LEU A 32 -27.48 -0.02 -36.82
N PRO A 33 -27.77 0.72 -35.75
CA PRO A 33 -27.08 1.97 -35.45
C PRO A 33 -25.58 1.71 -35.28
N ASP A 34 -24.74 2.62 -35.79
CA ASP A 34 -23.31 2.68 -35.51
C ASP A 34 -23.10 2.54 -33.99
N ILE A 35 -22.55 1.40 -33.57
CA ILE A 35 -22.11 1.21 -32.19
C ILE A 35 -20.76 1.92 -32.10
N ASP A 36 -20.75 3.05 -31.38
CA ASP A 36 -19.55 3.84 -31.08
C ASP A 36 -18.39 2.94 -30.65
N LYS A 37 -17.26 3.05 -31.37
CA LYS A 37 -16.03 2.29 -31.11
C LYS A 37 -15.34 2.84 -29.85
N PRO A 38 -15.12 2.06 -28.77
CA PRO A 38 -14.17 2.45 -27.74
C PRO A 38 -12.76 2.26 -28.33
N THR A 39 -12.19 3.33 -28.85
CA THR A 39 -10.77 3.42 -29.21
C THR A 39 -10.06 4.01 -28.02
N CYS A 40 -8.83 3.58 -27.71
CA CYS A 40 -7.98 4.28 -26.75
C CYS A 40 -7.71 5.70 -27.28
N SER A 41 -8.60 6.62 -26.96
CA SER A 41 -8.46 8.05 -27.16
C SER A 41 -7.39 8.55 -26.20
N GLY A 42 -6.46 9.38 -26.70
CA GLY A 42 -5.31 9.88 -25.93
C GLY A 42 -5.69 10.56 -24.61
N ILE A 43 -4.82 10.41 -23.60
CA ILE A 43 -5.02 10.71 -22.18
C ILE A 43 -4.55 12.15 -21.81
N SER A 44 -4.95 13.12 -22.62
CA SER A 44 -5.03 14.55 -22.26
C SER A 44 -6.45 15.08 -22.53
N ARG A 45 -7.38 14.14 -22.74
CA ARG A 45 -8.81 14.37 -22.86
C ARG A 45 -9.44 14.09 -21.53
N GLY A 46 -10.38 14.92 -21.14
CA GLY A 46 -11.07 14.75 -19.88
C GLY A 46 -12.35 15.56 -19.85
N LYS A 47 -13.01 15.49 -18.70
CA LYS A 47 -14.23 16.26 -18.42
C LYS A 47 -14.00 17.38 -17.43
N HIS A 48 -12.83 17.43 -16.79
CA HIS A 48 -12.53 18.37 -15.72
C HIS A 48 -11.05 18.78 -15.78
N PHE A 49 -10.78 20.08 -15.79
CA PHE A 49 -9.44 20.66 -15.86
C PHE A 49 -9.32 21.82 -14.88
N VAL A 50 -8.12 21.99 -14.31
CA VAL A 50 -7.74 23.16 -13.51
C VAL A 50 -6.49 23.76 -14.14
N ILE A 51 -6.63 24.96 -14.72
CA ILE A 51 -5.56 25.66 -15.43
C ILE A 51 -5.35 27.08 -14.89
N GLY A 52 -4.28 27.74 -15.32
CA GLY A 52 -4.01 29.15 -15.04
C GLY A 52 -3.13 29.77 -16.11
N PHE A 53 -2.91 31.08 -16.01
CA PHE A 53 -2.05 31.85 -16.91
C PHE A 53 -0.97 32.55 -16.10
N THR A 54 0.29 32.23 -16.37
CA THR A 54 1.46 32.84 -15.71
C THR A 54 1.68 34.27 -16.20
N ASP A 55 2.58 34.99 -15.54
CA ASP A 55 2.83 36.41 -15.81
C ASP A 55 3.38 36.66 -17.22
N ASN A 56 3.01 37.80 -17.76
CA ASN A 56 3.48 38.38 -19.00
C ASN A 56 3.57 39.89 -18.74
N THR A 57 4.76 40.48 -18.75
CA THR A 57 4.97 41.88 -18.35
C THR A 57 5.19 42.84 -19.53
N ASN A 58 4.86 42.43 -20.76
CA ASN A 58 5.00 43.27 -21.94
C ASN A 58 4.12 44.54 -21.86
N GLU A 59 4.74 45.71 -22.12
CA GLU A 59 4.17 47.07 -21.96
C GLU A 59 2.92 47.35 -22.82
N TYR A 60 2.66 46.58 -23.89
CA TYR A 60 1.49 46.73 -24.75
C TYR A 60 0.22 46.05 -24.21
N LEU A 61 -0.18 46.35 -22.97
CA LEU A 61 -1.30 45.68 -22.28
C LEU A 61 -2.64 45.77 -23.05
N ASP A 62 -2.84 46.81 -23.86
CA ASP A 62 -4.09 47.05 -24.60
C ASP A 62 -4.44 45.95 -25.61
N THR A 63 -3.49 45.10 -26.01
CA THR A 63 -3.70 44.02 -26.99
C THR A 63 -3.75 42.62 -26.36
N ARG A 64 -3.58 42.50 -25.04
CA ARG A 64 -3.56 41.21 -24.34
C ARG A 64 -4.92 40.53 -24.36
N GLN A 65 -4.93 39.25 -24.68
CA GLN A 65 -6.10 38.38 -24.67
C GLN A 65 -5.72 37.02 -24.11
N LEU A 66 -6.56 36.48 -23.24
CA LEU A 66 -6.41 35.11 -22.74
C LEU A 66 -7.44 34.24 -23.41
N TYR A 67 -6.98 33.18 -24.06
CA TYR A 67 -7.84 32.27 -24.80
C TYR A 67 -7.83 30.88 -24.18
N ILE A 68 -9.01 30.31 -24.01
CA ILE A 68 -9.21 28.89 -23.73
C ILE A 68 -9.82 28.27 -24.98
N LEU A 69 -9.14 27.26 -25.50
CA LEU A 69 -9.51 26.53 -26.70
C LEU A 69 -10.00 25.15 -26.28
N VAL A 70 -11.24 24.82 -26.62
CA VAL A 70 -11.87 23.54 -26.26
C VAL A 70 -12.23 22.79 -27.52
N VAL A 71 -11.71 21.58 -27.68
CA VAL A 71 -11.98 20.69 -28.83
C VAL A 71 -12.79 19.49 -28.35
N ALA A 72 -13.98 19.29 -28.91
CA ALA A 72 -14.87 18.19 -28.54
C ALA A 72 -14.63 16.96 -29.42
N PHE A 73 -14.66 15.78 -28.79
CA PHE A 73 -14.55 14.49 -29.50
C PHE A 73 -15.87 13.75 -29.63
N SER A 74 -16.90 14.20 -28.92
CA SER A 74 -18.21 13.58 -28.92
C SER A 74 -18.93 13.75 -30.27
N ASN A 75 -19.63 12.70 -30.69
CA ASN A 75 -20.59 12.72 -31.78
C ASN A 75 -21.92 13.41 -31.38
N GLN A 76 -22.03 13.88 -30.14
CA GLN A 76 -23.15 14.63 -29.58
C GLN A 76 -22.70 16.02 -29.12
N GLN A 77 -23.66 16.90 -28.88
CA GLN A 77 -23.40 18.22 -28.30
C GLN A 77 -22.71 18.09 -26.93
N THR A 78 -21.74 18.96 -26.68
CA THR A 78 -20.95 18.98 -25.44
C THR A 78 -21.15 20.30 -24.73
N ASP A 79 -21.70 20.23 -23.52
CA ASP A 79 -21.86 21.37 -22.63
C ASP A 79 -20.55 21.62 -21.90
N VAL A 80 -20.07 22.86 -21.91
CA VAL A 80 -18.84 23.26 -21.24
C VAL A 80 -19.11 24.46 -20.34
N THR A 81 -18.58 24.42 -19.13
CA THR A 81 -18.58 25.52 -18.16
C THR A 81 -17.17 25.85 -17.76
N ILE A 82 -16.80 27.13 -17.87
CA ILE A 82 -15.53 27.70 -17.44
C ILE A 82 -15.83 28.66 -16.29
N SER A 83 -15.11 28.55 -15.17
CA SER A 83 -15.33 29.42 -14.01
C SER A 83 -14.05 29.69 -13.23
N SER A 84 -14.03 30.77 -12.46
CA SER A 84 -12.95 31.10 -11.52
C SER A 84 -13.52 31.67 -10.22
N LYS A 85 -12.82 31.46 -9.10
CA LYS A 85 -13.17 32.07 -7.80
C LYS A 85 -12.73 33.54 -7.71
N PHE A 86 -11.90 34.03 -8.63
CA PHE A 86 -11.48 35.42 -8.72
C PHE A 86 -12.66 36.38 -8.89
N LEU A 87 -12.64 37.51 -8.17
CA LEU A 87 -13.70 38.52 -8.20
C LEU A 87 -13.34 39.63 -9.20
N LEU A 88 -14.08 39.66 -10.31
CA LEU A 88 -14.08 40.75 -11.29
C LEU A 88 -15.27 41.66 -11.00
N ASP A 89 -15.03 42.93 -10.67
CA ASP A 89 -16.08 43.89 -10.28
C ASP A 89 -17.06 43.30 -9.24
N GLU A 90 -16.50 42.70 -8.17
CA GLU A 90 -17.23 42.02 -7.08
C GLU A 90 -18.03 40.76 -7.48
N ARG A 91 -17.79 40.18 -8.67
CA ARG A 91 -18.46 38.96 -9.15
C ARG A 91 -17.48 37.89 -9.61
N LYS A 92 -17.83 36.62 -9.39
CA LYS A 92 -17.06 35.48 -9.93
C LYS A 92 -17.21 35.40 -11.44
N TYR A 93 -16.12 35.05 -12.14
CA TYR A 93 -16.19 34.75 -13.57
C TYR A 93 -16.84 33.39 -13.82
N GLN A 94 -17.82 33.34 -14.72
CA GLN A 94 -18.39 32.10 -15.21
C GLN A 94 -18.90 32.28 -16.65
N ALA A 95 -18.58 31.32 -17.52
CA ALA A 95 -19.09 31.24 -18.88
C ALA A 95 -19.51 29.80 -19.18
N SER A 96 -20.70 29.62 -19.75
CA SER A 96 -21.19 28.31 -20.19
C SER A 96 -21.59 28.36 -21.65
N PHE A 97 -21.32 27.27 -22.36
CA PHE A 97 -21.61 27.17 -23.78
C PHE A 97 -21.71 25.73 -24.27
N VAL A 98 -22.28 25.56 -25.45
CA VAL A 98 -22.37 24.29 -26.15
C VAL A 98 -21.37 24.27 -27.30
N ILE A 99 -20.68 23.14 -27.46
CA ILE A 99 -19.90 22.78 -28.64
C ILE A 99 -20.70 21.74 -29.41
N GLU A 100 -20.90 21.96 -30.71
CA GLU A 100 -21.53 20.97 -31.59
C GLU A 100 -20.65 19.71 -31.72
N ALA A 101 -21.25 18.59 -32.14
CA ALA A 101 -20.54 17.32 -32.32
C ALA A 101 -19.27 17.47 -33.19
N GLY A 102 -18.13 16.98 -32.70
CA GLY A 102 -16.82 17.12 -33.35
C GLY A 102 -16.35 18.56 -33.56
N GLY A 103 -16.95 19.54 -32.87
CA GLY A 103 -16.65 20.96 -33.00
C GLY A 103 -15.53 21.44 -32.10
N PHE A 104 -15.22 22.73 -32.22
CA PHE A 104 -14.33 23.43 -31.28
C PHE A 104 -14.94 24.77 -30.88
N ARG A 105 -14.44 25.33 -29.78
CA ARG A 105 -14.80 26.68 -29.34
C ARG A 105 -13.60 27.39 -28.73
N ARG A 106 -13.35 28.61 -29.20
CA ARG A 106 -12.45 29.56 -28.55
C ARG A 106 -13.24 30.46 -27.61
N VAL A 107 -12.75 30.64 -26.40
CA VAL A 107 -13.35 31.48 -25.38
C VAL A 107 -12.32 32.49 -24.93
N THR A 108 -12.66 33.78 -25.00
CA THR A 108 -11.86 34.83 -24.39
C THR A 108 -12.22 34.92 -22.91
N VAL A 109 -11.22 34.81 -22.04
CA VAL A 109 -11.37 35.03 -20.60
C VAL A 109 -10.78 36.39 -20.18
N PRO A 110 -11.24 36.97 -19.07
CA PRO A 110 -10.76 38.27 -18.58
C PRO A 110 -9.26 38.27 -18.33
N VAL A 111 -8.56 39.33 -18.76
CA VAL A 111 -7.10 39.44 -18.68
C VAL A 111 -6.58 39.53 -17.25
N GLU A 112 -7.44 39.93 -16.30
CA GLU A 112 -7.15 40.01 -14.88
C GLU A 112 -6.95 38.62 -14.23
N LEU A 113 -7.28 37.54 -14.93
CA LEU A 113 -6.95 36.16 -14.53
C LEU A 113 -5.47 35.80 -14.78
N THR A 114 -4.68 36.69 -15.38
CA THR A 114 -3.21 36.55 -15.45
C THR A 114 -2.62 36.70 -14.05
N MET A 115 -1.79 35.75 -13.62
CA MET A 115 -1.02 35.85 -12.38
C MET A 115 0.07 36.91 -12.53
N ASN A 116 0.39 37.64 -11.47
CA ASN A 116 1.43 38.68 -11.50
C ASN A 116 2.37 38.57 -10.31
N GLY A 117 3.67 38.67 -10.53
CA GLY A 117 4.66 38.72 -9.43
C GLY A 117 4.67 37.47 -8.54
N ASP A 118 5.13 37.62 -7.30
CA ASP A 118 5.11 36.59 -6.24
C ASP A 118 3.79 36.60 -5.44
N GLU A 119 2.65 36.44 -6.12
CA GLU A 119 1.33 36.56 -5.51
C GLU A 119 0.64 35.22 -5.18
N ARG A 120 -0.25 35.27 -4.19
CA ARG A 120 -1.35 34.32 -4.01
C ARG A 120 -2.63 34.92 -4.53
N SER A 121 -3.38 34.18 -5.34
CA SER A 121 -4.63 34.70 -5.91
C SER A 121 -5.62 33.59 -6.27
N MET A 122 -6.91 33.90 -6.23
CA MET A 122 -7.98 32.97 -6.65
C MET A 122 -8.13 32.88 -8.18
N LYS A 123 -7.03 33.00 -8.92
CA LYS A 123 -7.00 33.09 -10.40
C LYS A 123 -6.95 31.72 -11.08
N GLY A 124 -7.04 30.62 -10.34
CA GLY A 124 -7.26 29.30 -10.92
C GLY A 124 -8.57 29.23 -11.71
N ILE A 125 -8.56 28.52 -12.83
CA ILE A 125 -9.69 28.39 -13.76
C ILE A 125 -10.14 26.92 -13.79
N ASP A 126 -11.40 26.70 -13.43
CA ASP A 126 -12.10 25.43 -13.47
C ASP A 126 -12.83 25.27 -14.81
N ILE A 127 -12.59 24.16 -15.51
CA ILE A 127 -13.26 23.85 -16.78
C ILE A 127 -13.93 22.48 -16.66
N LYS A 128 -15.25 22.44 -16.82
CA LYS A 128 -16.07 21.22 -16.74
C LYS A 128 -16.83 20.99 -18.03
N ALA A 129 -16.81 19.76 -18.56
CA ALA A 129 -17.47 19.36 -19.78
C ALA A 129 -18.37 18.14 -19.58
N SER A 130 -19.49 18.05 -20.32
CA SER A 130 -20.39 16.88 -20.25
C SER A 130 -19.82 15.64 -20.96
N SER A 131 -18.91 15.84 -21.92
CA SER A 131 -18.21 14.80 -22.68
C SER A 131 -16.69 15.07 -22.71
N GLU A 132 -15.90 14.12 -23.23
CA GLU A 132 -14.44 14.29 -23.33
C GLU A 132 -14.06 15.42 -24.30
N VAL A 133 -13.23 16.33 -23.81
CA VAL A 133 -12.64 17.44 -24.57
C VAL A 133 -11.13 17.50 -24.37
N SER A 134 -10.42 18.08 -25.33
CA SER A 134 -9.06 18.60 -25.10
C SER A 134 -9.16 20.10 -24.82
N VAL A 135 -8.33 20.57 -23.88
CA VAL A 135 -8.25 21.98 -23.49
C VAL A 135 -6.86 22.49 -23.78
N TYR A 136 -6.76 23.72 -24.32
CA TYR A 136 -5.50 24.44 -24.48
C TYR A 136 -5.67 25.86 -23.95
N GLY A 137 -4.63 26.36 -23.27
CA GLY A 137 -4.52 27.77 -22.92
C GLY A 137 -3.62 28.48 -23.93
N LEU A 138 -3.95 29.72 -24.26
CA LEU A 138 -3.15 30.57 -25.14
C LEU A 138 -3.09 31.98 -24.53
N ILE A 139 -1.87 32.40 -24.18
CA ILE A 139 -1.56 33.78 -23.79
C ILE A 139 -1.25 34.51 -25.08
N TYR A 140 -2.12 35.44 -25.47
CA TYR A 140 -2.00 36.18 -26.70
C TYR A 140 -1.75 37.66 -26.39
N GLN A 141 -0.74 38.25 -27.01
CA GLN A 141 -0.51 39.69 -27.03
C GLN A 141 0.43 40.02 -28.20
N ASP A 142 0.25 41.18 -28.83
CA ASP A 142 1.11 41.59 -29.94
C ASP A 142 2.60 41.45 -29.56
N TYR A 143 3.35 40.75 -30.39
CA TYR A 143 4.78 40.45 -30.23
C TYR A 143 5.15 39.54 -29.04
N THR A 144 4.16 38.88 -28.41
CA THR A 144 4.40 37.86 -27.36
C THR A 144 3.23 36.88 -27.23
N THR A 145 3.36 35.71 -27.86
CA THR A 145 2.34 34.65 -27.82
C THR A 145 2.95 33.32 -27.42
N ASP A 146 2.28 32.56 -26.55
CA ASP A 146 2.58 31.13 -26.32
C ASP A 146 1.33 30.38 -25.86
N GLY A 147 1.34 29.06 -26.00
CA GLY A 147 0.22 28.21 -25.61
C GLY A 147 0.65 26.91 -24.95
N PHE A 148 -0.26 26.27 -24.23
CA PHE A 148 0.02 25.05 -23.48
C PHE A 148 -1.12 24.04 -23.59
N LEU A 149 -0.80 22.77 -23.37
CA LEU A 149 -1.79 21.70 -23.28
C LEU A 149 -2.38 21.61 -21.87
N GLY A 150 -3.71 21.62 -21.76
CA GLY A 150 -4.42 21.39 -20.51
C GLY A 150 -4.39 19.93 -20.08
N ILE A 151 -3.98 19.64 -18.85
CA ILE A 151 -3.99 18.29 -18.26
C ILE A 151 -5.25 18.11 -17.40
N PRO A 152 -6.05 17.05 -17.61
CA PRO A 152 -7.27 16.84 -16.86
C PRO A 152 -6.97 16.45 -15.40
N THR A 153 -7.87 16.79 -14.49
CA THR A 153 -7.65 16.69 -13.03
C THR A 153 -7.38 15.27 -12.54
N ASN A 154 -7.98 14.27 -13.19
CA ASN A 154 -7.72 12.84 -12.93
C ASN A 154 -6.31 12.37 -13.32
N ASN A 155 -5.59 13.16 -14.10
CA ASN A 155 -4.22 12.89 -14.54
C ASN A 155 -3.16 13.77 -13.86
N LEU A 156 -3.57 14.74 -13.04
CA LEU A 156 -2.67 15.49 -12.18
C LEU A 156 -2.08 14.61 -11.08
N GLY A 157 -0.99 15.06 -10.46
CA GLY A 157 -0.26 14.31 -9.44
C GLY A 157 0.17 15.20 -8.29
N MET A 158 1.02 14.61 -7.45
CA MET A 158 1.53 15.24 -6.23
C MET A 158 2.99 15.67 -6.36
N GLN A 159 3.68 15.25 -7.42
CA GLN A 159 5.12 15.44 -7.60
C GLN A 159 5.41 15.98 -8.98
N TYR A 160 6.16 17.09 -9.04
CA TYR A 160 6.57 17.76 -10.27
C TYR A 160 8.02 18.24 -10.13
N VAL A 161 8.70 18.39 -11.26
CA VAL A 161 9.98 19.11 -11.33
C VAL A 161 9.77 20.31 -12.25
N VAL A 162 9.98 21.50 -11.70
CA VAL A 162 9.90 22.77 -12.42
C VAL A 162 10.95 22.76 -13.53
N VAL A 163 10.55 23.17 -14.73
CA VAL A 163 11.46 23.31 -15.88
C VAL A 163 11.25 24.68 -16.50
N THR A 164 12.28 25.53 -16.41
CA THR A 164 12.20 26.90 -16.91
C THR A 164 13.27 27.14 -17.98
N PRO A 165 12.95 27.79 -19.10
CA PRO A 165 13.96 28.21 -20.04
C PRO A 165 14.83 29.32 -19.44
N THR A 166 16.13 29.26 -19.72
CA THR A 166 17.10 30.25 -19.24
C THR A 166 16.84 31.58 -19.97
N GLY A 167 16.15 32.51 -19.31
CA GLY A 167 15.90 33.86 -19.82
C GLY A 167 17.12 34.75 -19.69
N ASN A 168 17.27 35.74 -20.58
CA ASN A 168 18.35 36.73 -20.52
C ASN A 168 17.86 38.12 -20.08
N VAL A 169 16.58 38.27 -19.73
CA VAL A 169 15.93 39.59 -19.56
C VAL A 169 15.02 39.64 -18.33
N LEU A 170 14.10 38.70 -18.17
CA LEU A 170 13.16 38.66 -17.04
C LEU A 170 13.25 37.32 -16.29
N PRO A 171 12.74 37.23 -15.04
CA PRO A 171 12.92 36.03 -14.24
C PRO A 171 12.13 34.84 -14.80
N SER A 172 12.63 33.64 -14.50
CA SER A 172 11.84 32.42 -14.67
C SER A 172 10.71 32.35 -13.64
N GLN A 173 9.66 31.59 -13.95
CA GLN A 173 8.46 31.55 -13.14
C GLN A 173 7.82 30.16 -13.12
N PHE A 174 7.12 29.86 -12.03
CA PHE A 174 6.25 28.69 -11.93
C PHE A 174 5.04 29.01 -11.03
N ALA A 175 3.96 28.27 -11.22
CA ALA A 175 2.75 28.40 -10.40
C ALA A 175 2.30 27.03 -9.90
N VAL A 176 1.73 27.01 -8.69
CA VAL A 176 1.03 25.84 -8.15
C VAL A 176 -0.42 26.23 -7.87
N ILE A 177 -1.37 25.51 -8.45
CA ILE A 177 -2.81 25.75 -8.30
C ILE A 177 -3.45 24.56 -7.59
N GLY A 178 -4.16 24.81 -6.49
CA GLY A 178 -4.86 23.77 -5.75
C GLY A 178 -6.07 23.24 -6.51
N THR A 179 -6.24 21.91 -6.54
CA THR A 179 -7.48 21.28 -7.05
C THR A 179 -8.47 20.94 -5.94
N GLU A 180 -8.04 21.04 -4.68
CA GLU A 180 -8.82 20.77 -3.48
C GLU A 180 -8.39 21.74 -2.37
N ASP A 181 -9.30 22.04 -1.45
CA ASP A 181 -9.01 22.89 -0.29
C ASP A 181 -7.99 22.23 0.63
N VAL A 182 -7.24 23.06 1.37
CA VAL A 182 -6.28 22.60 2.39
C VAL A 182 -5.26 21.62 1.80
N THR A 183 -4.66 21.97 0.65
CA THR A 183 -3.58 21.21 0.03
C THR A 183 -2.24 21.75 0.51
N SER A 184 -1.42 20.91 1.15
CA SER A 184 -0.08 21.30 1.58
C SER A 184 0.92 21.08 0.46
N VAL A 185 1.78 22.07 0.21
CA VAL A 185 2.79 22.06 -0.85
C VAL A 185 4.16 22.43 -0.27
N GLN A 186 5.15 21.61 -0.59
CA GLN A 186 6.57 21.88 -0.38
C GLN A 186 7.27 22.04 -1.73
N VAL A 187 8.12 23.05 -1.86
CA VAL A 187 8.97 23.26 -3.02
C VAL A 187 10.42 23.32 -2.57
N ILE A 188 11.21 22.34 -2.99
CA ILE A 188 12.66 22.42 -2.88
C ILE A 188 13.17 23.29 -4.01
N LEU A 189 13.82 24.41 -3.68
CA LEU A 189 14.26 25.40 -4.65
C LEU A 189 15.64 25.08 -5.22
N ARG A 190 15.82 25.24 -6.54
CA ARG A 190 17.14 25.19 -7.21
C ARG A 190 17.68 26.57 -7.60
N GLY A 191 16.88 27.62 -7.44
CA GLY A 191 17.28 29.00 -7.63
C GLY A 191 16.71 29.90 -6.54
N ALA A 192 17.26 31.11 -6.40
CA ALA A 192 16.78 32.05 -5.41
C ALA A 192 15.43 32.66 -5.82
N VAL A 193 14.49 32.77 -4.88
CA VAL A 193 13.17 33.37 -5.08
C VAL A 193 12.86 34.36 -3.95
N THR A 194 11.94 35.28 -4.21
CA THR A 194 11.29 36.07 -3.16
C THR A 194 9.85 35.61 -3.06
N PHE A 195 9.39 35.33 -1.85
CA PHE A 195 8.01 34.92 -1.60
C PHE A 195 7.54 35.51 -0.28
N GLU A 196 6.39 36.18 -0.28
CA GLU A 196 5.79 36.86 0.88
C GLU A 196 6.78 37.81 1.60
N GLY A 197 7.61 38.51 0.82
CA GLY A 197 8.60 39.46 1.32
C GLY A 197 9.84 38.82 1.97
N LYS A 198 9.97 37.48 1.93
CA LYS A 198 11.15 36.74 2.39
C LYS A 198 11.94 36.19 1.20
N ILE A 199 13.27 36.23 1.32
CA ILE A 199 14.19 35.67 0.33
C ILE A 199 14.48 34.21 0.71
N TYR A 200 14.37 33.33 -0.28
CA TYR A 200 14.78 31.93 -0.22
C TYR A 200 15.88 31.70 -1.25
N ASN A 201 16.94 30.99 -0.88
CA ASN A 201 18.07 30.66 -1.74
C ASN A 201 17.90 29.25 -2.33
N ALA A 202 18.76 28.89 -3.29
CA ALA A 202 18.83 27.52 -3.79
C ALA A 202 19.18 26.56 -2.63
N GLY A 203 18.47 25.43 -2.56
CA GLY A 203 18.53 24.46 -1.46
C GLY A 203 17.46 24.66 -0.38
N ASP A 204 16.89 25.86 -0.27
CA ASP A 204 15.83 26.12 0.71
C ASP A 204 14.52 25.41 0.32
N VAL A 205 13.74 25.03 1.34
CA VAL A 205 12.40 24.46 1.18
C VAL A 205 11.36 25.55 1.45
N LEU A 206 10.53 25.82 0.45
CA LEU A 206 9.38 26.71 0.54
C LEU A 206 8.13 25.88 0.83
N THR A 207 7.42 26.17 1.93
CA THR A 207 6.20 25.44 2.32
C THR A 207 5.01 26.39 2.37
N PHE A 208 3.90 25.99 1.76
CA PHE A 208 2.65 26.74 1.80
C PHE A 208 1.43 25.82 1.65
N MET A 209 0.29 26.28 2.17
CA MET A 209 -1.02 25.71 1.85
C MET A 209 -1.58 26.36 0.59
N VAL A 210 -2.38 25.63 -0.17
CA VAL A 210 -3.14 26.14 -1.30
C VAL A 210 -4.55 25.56 -1.28
N ASP A 211 -5.56 26.42 -1.44
CA ASP A 211 -6.97 26.01 -1.51
C ASP A 211 -7.43 25.72 -2.95
N GLU A 212 -8.63 25.17 -3.12
CA GLU A 212 -9.18 24.85 -4.45
C GLU A 212 -9.32 26.13 -5.29
N LEU A 213 -8.66 26.15 -6.46
CA LEU A 213 -8.54 27.28 -7.40
C LEU A 213 -7.73 28.48 -6.89
N GLU A 214 -7.11 28.38 -5.72
CA GLU A 214 -6.04 29.30 -5.33
C GLU A 214 -4.77 28.96 -6.11
N ALA A 215 -4.10 29.97 -6.63
CA ALA A 215 -2.84 29.89 -7.32
C ALA A 215 -1.76 30.60 -6.50
N VAL A 216 -0.64 29.90 -6.28
CA VAL A 216 0.58 30.43 -5.69
C VAL A 216 1.61 30.57 -6.81
N HIS A 217 1.90 31.81 -7.20
CA HIS A 217 2.83 32.15 -8.28
C HIS A 217 4.18 32.57 -7.72
N ILE A 218 5.26 32.05 -8.28
CA ILE A 218 6.63 32.24 -7.77
C ILE A 218 7.56 32.58 -8.93
N GLN A 219 8.37 33.61 -8.73
CA GLN A 219 9.34 34.10 -9.71
C GLN A 219 10.76 34.05 -9.15
N GLY A 220 11.72 33.88 -10.06
CA GLY A 220 13.14 34.02 -9.75
C GLY A 220 13.42 35.42 -9.21
N ARG A 221 14.26 35.50 -8.18
CA ARG A 221 14.58 36.78 -7.51
C ARG A 221 15.19 37.82 -8.47
N ASP A 222 16.08 37.36 -9.33
CA ASP A 222 16.87 38.20 -10.22
C ASP A 222 16.63 37.80 -11.68
N SER A 223 16.83 38.75 -12.59
CA SER A 223 16.79 38.51 -14.04
C SER A 223 17.74 37.38 -14.44
N GLY A 224 17.22 36.43 -15.22
CA GLY A 224 18.00 35.27 -15.70
C GLY A 224 18.27 34.17 -14.68
N GLN A 225 17.68 34.26 -13.47
CA GLN A 225 17.68 33.15 -12.52
C GLN A 225 16.94 31.95 -13.14
N ASP A 226 17.59 30.78 -13.20
CA ASP A 226 16.97 29.51 -13.62
C ASP A 226 16.39 28.80 -12.38
N LEU A 227 15.11 28.42 -12.47
CA LEU A 227 14.41 27.65 -11.44
C LEU A 227 14.24 26.17 -11.83
N THR A 228 14.79 25.77 -12.99
CA THR A 228 14.80 24.36 -13.42
C THR A 228 15.35 23.46 -12.32
N GLY A 229 14.66 22.36 -12.09
CA GLY A 229 15.06 21.36 -11.10
C GLY A 229 14.45 21.57 -9.72
N SER A 230 13.72 22.66 -9.51
CA SER A 230 12.96 22.84 -8.26
C SER A 230 11.87 21.78 -8.17
N ILE A 231 11.74 21.12 -7.01
CA ILE A 231 10.88 19.94 -6.85
C ILE A 231 9.65 20.34 -6.06
N VAL A 232 8.48 20.20 -6.68
CA VAL A 232 7.18 20.43 -6.03
C VAL A 232 6.65 19.10 -5.51
N GLN A 233 6.27 19.07 -4.23
CA GLN A 233 5.66 17.94 -3.55
C GLN A 233 4.40 18.39 -2.82
N ALA A 234 3.29 17.70 -3.01
CA ALA A 234 2.01 18.01 -2.37
C ALA A 234 1.37 16.77 -1.73
N ASN A 235 0.48 16.95 -0.76
CA ASN A 235 -0.30 15.85 -0.17
C ASN A 235 -1.60 15.53 -0.93
N LYS A 236 -2.02 16.40 -1.86
CA LYS A 236 -3.14 16.20 -2.78
C LYS A 236 -2.74 16.60 -4.20
N PRO A 237 -3.49 16.18 -5.24
CA PRO A 237 -3.20 16.61 -6.61
C PRO A 237 -3.16 18.14 -6.75
N VAL A 238 -2.20 18.64 -7.53
CA VAL A 238 -2.06 20.07 -7.83
C VAL A 238 -1.80 20.26 -9.33
N SER A 239 -2.15 21.44 -9.84
CA SER A 239 -1.81 21.84 -11.21
C SER A 239 -0.57 22.72 -11.17
N VAL A 240 0.50 22.33 -11.87
CA VAL A 240 1.79 23.04 -11.86
C VAL A 240 2.09 23.60 -13.23
N PHE A 241 2.41 24.89 -13.28
CA PHE A 241 2.83 25.60 -14.48
C PHE A 241 4.29 26.00 -14.37
N SER A 242 5.01 26.04 -15.48
CA SER A 242 6.38 26.56 -15.54
C SER A 242 6.59 27.38 -16.79
N GLY A 243 7.49 28.35 -16.71
CA GLY A 243 7.70 29.28 -17.81
C GLY A 243 8.76 30.32 -17.51
N ASN A 244 8.75 31.38 -18.32
CA ASN A 244 9.58 32.56 -18.14
C ASN A 244 8.82 33.76 -18.71
N GLU A 245 8.88 34.90 -18.04
CA GLU A 245 8.19 36.10 -18.51
C GLU A 245 8.72 36.63 -19.85
N CYS A 246 10.00 36.38 -20.14
CA CYS A 246 10.64 36.83 -21.36
C CYS A 246 11.87 35.99 -21.72
N VAL A 247 11.75 35.26 -22.83
CA VAL A 247 12.88 34.56 -23.47
C VAL A 247 13.20 35.22 -24.80
N ARG A 248 14.49 35.32 -25.13
CA ARG A 248 14.99 35.79 -26.44
C ARG A 248 15.97 34.79 -27.01
N GLN A 249 15.86 34.48 -28.31
CA GLN A 249 16.75 33.57 -29.03
C GLN A 249 17.28 34.20 -30.33
N GLY A 250 18.60 34.27 -30.50
CA GLY A 250 19.21 34.54 -31.82
C GLY A 250 18.78 35.84 -32.53
N GLY A 251 18.40 36.89 -31.80
CA GLY A 251 17.91 38.17 -32.36
C GLY A 251 16.39 38.26 -32.50
N SER A 252 15.64 37.30 -31.97
CA SER A 252 14.17 37.29 -31.84
C SER A 252 13.65 38.39 -30.89
N ALA A 253 12.33 38.60 -30.90
CA ALA A 253 11.64 39.38 -29.89
C ALA A 253 11.66 38.65 -28.53
N CYS A 254 11.20 39.37 -27.51
CA CYS A 254 11.05 38.89 -26.15
C CYS A 254 9.65 38.31 -26.01
N ASP A 255 9.56 37.00 -25.75
CA ASP A 255 8.27 36.32 -25.64
C ASP A 255 8.13 35.66 -24.27
N THR A 256 6.94 35.82 -23.69
CA THR A 256 6.53 34.99 -22.56
C THR A 256 6.39 33.56 -23.03
N VAL A 257 6.78 32.62 -22.19
CA VAL A 257 6.61 31.19 -22.45
C VAL A 257 6.04 30.49 -21.24
N THR A 258 5.13 29.54 -21.47
CA THR A 258 4.39 28.87 -20.40
C THR A 258 4.00 27.45 -20.82
N GLU A 259 4.07 26.51 -19.89
CA GLU A 259 3.55 25.15 -20.07
C GLU A 259 2.93 24.63 -18.77
N GLN A 260 1.82 23.87 -18.88
CA GLN A 260 1.33 23.07 -17.76
C GLN A 260 2.12 21.76 -17.70
N LEU A 261 2.81 21.52 -16.59
CA LEU A 261 3.66 20.34 -16.47
C LEU A 261 2.85 19.07 -16.24
N VAL A 262 3.36 17.95 -16.74
CA VAL A 262 2.89 16.61 -16.35
C VAL A 262 3.59 16.13 -15.07
N PRO A 263 2.88 15.40 -14.19
CA PRO A 263 3.48 14.91 -12.94
C PRO A 263 4.52 13.82 -13.22
N VAL A 264 5.46 13.66 -12.29
CA VAL A 264 6.55 12.67 -12.36
C VAL A 264 6.05 11.25 -12.68
N LYS A 265 4.88 10.86 -12.14
CA LYS A 265 4.24 9.55 -12.38
C LYS A 265 3.92 9.25 -13.85
N SER A 266 3.92 10.27 -14.70
CA SER A 266 3.54 10.20 -16.12
C SER A 266 4.73 10.41 -17.07
N TRP A 267 5.95 10.49 -16.55
CA TRP A 267 7.17 10.64 -17.35
C TRP A 267 7.56 9.32 -18.06
N GLY A 268 8.34 9.44 -19.14
CA GLY A 268 8.78 8.29 -19.96
C GLY A 268 10.29 8.25 -20.16
N ARG A 269 10.79 7.19 -20.81
CA ARG A 269 12.23 6.94 -20.94
C ARG A 269 12.80 7.23 -22.32
N LYS A 270 11.94 7.26 -23.34
CA LYS A 270 12.36 7.39 -24.74
C LYS A 270 11.67 8.57 -25.39
N HIS A 271 12.43 9.60 -25.71
CA HIS A 271 11.91 10.83 -26.30
C HIS A 271 12.42 10.99 -27.73
N ILE A 272 11.53 11.41 -28.62
CA ILE A 272 11.84 11.60 -30.03
C ILE A 272 11.75 13.09 -30.34
N TYR A 273 12.89 13.72 -30.60
CA TYR A 273 12.93 15.12 -31.00
C TYR A 273 12.94 15.24 -32.52
N THR A 274 12.29 16.30 -33.03
CA THR A 274 12.09 16.50 -34.48
C THR A 274 12.41 17.91 -34.91
N ALA A 275 12.69 18.07 -36.19
CA ALA A 275 13.00 19.35 -36.82
C ALA A 275 12.34 19.47 -38.19
N ALA A 276 11.79 20.64 -38.52
CA ALA A 276 11.16 20.88 -39.82
C ALA A 276 12.18 20.76 -40.97
N ARG A 277 13.44 21.17 -40.76
CA ARG A 277 14.60 20.90 -41.63
C ARG A 277 15.77 20.30 -40.85
N GLU A 278 16.60 19.51 -41.53
CA GLU A 278 17.83 18.94 -40.93
C GLU A 278 18.78 20.02 -40.40
N THR A 279 18.74 21.21 -40.99
CA THR A 279 19.52 22.37 -40.56
C THR A 279 18.92 23.13 -39.39
N ASP A 280 17.66 22.88 -39.03
CA ASP A 280 17.02 23.58 -37.91
C ASP A 280 17.65 23.09 -36.60
N ARG A 281 17.90 24.03 -35.70
CA ARG A 281 18.45 23.78 -34.38
C ARG A 281 17.55 24.37 -33.32
N ASN A 282 17.02 23.52 -32.44
CA ASN A 282 16.19 23.91 -31.30
C ASN A 282 16.88 23.55 -29.98
N ILE A 283 16.49 24.20 -28.90
CA ILE A 283 17.08 23.95 -27.57
C ILE A 283 16.19 22.95 -26.85
N TYR A 284 16.81 21.99 -26.17
CA TYR A 284 16.11 20.99 -25.38
C TYR A 284 16.64 20.99 -23.94
N LYS A 285 15.73 20.80 -22.98
CA LYS A 285 16.03 20.68 -21.56
C LYS A 285 15.44 19.38 -21.03
N LEU A 286 16.28 18.55 -20.42
CA LEU A 286 15.91 17.24 -19.88
C LEU A 286 16.16 17.25 -18.38
N VAL A 287 15.14 16.94 -17.58
CA VAL A 287 15.24 16.94 -16.12
C VAL A 287 15.05 15.54 -15.55
N ALA A 288 15.80 15.22 -14.50
CA ALA A 288 15.67 13.97 -13.78
C ALA A 288 14.95 14.17 -12.43
N TYR A 289 14.21 13.15 -11.99
CA TYR A 289 13.63 13.06 -10.65
C TYR A 289 14.21 11.88 -9.86
N PHE A 290 14.66 10.83 -10.55
CA PHE A 290 15.24 9.65 -9.92
C PHE A 290 16.76 9.76 -9.90
N ASN A 291 17.36 9.34 -8.78
CA ASN A 291 18.82 9.38 -8.60
C ASN A 291 19.57 8.52 -9.63
N GLY A 292 20.72 8.96 -10.12
CA GLY A 292 21.53 8.21 -11.08
C GLY A 292 20.84 7.93 -12.43
N THR A 293 20.01 8.86 -12.92
CA THR A 293 19.34 8.72 -14.22
C THR A 293 20.33 8.94 -15.35
N VAL A 294 20.66 7.90 -16.10
CA VAL A 294 21.60 7.98 -17.21
C VAL A 294 20.85 8.37 -18.48
N VAL A 295 21.22 9.50 -19.09
CA VAL A 295 20.66 10.01 -20.35
C VAL A 295 21.66 9.81 -21.50
N SER A 296 21.18 9.29 -22.62
CA SER A 296 21.95 9.05 -23.85
C SER A 296 21.36 9.85 -25.00
N ILE A 297 22.14 10.81 -25.49
CA ILE A 297 21.75 11.77 -26.54
C ILE A 297 22.63 11.51 -27.78
N PRO A 298 22.06 11.43 -28.99
CA PRO A 298 22.82 11.13 -30.20
C PRO A 298 24.03 12.06 -30.41
N GLY A 299 25.21 11.47 -30.61
CA GLY A 299 26.46 12.20 -30.84
C GLY A 299 27.11 12.81 -29.57
N LEU A 300 26.53 12.62 -28.39
CA LEU A 300 27.07 13.06 -27.11
C LEU A 300 27.45 11.87 -26.23
N ARG A 301 28.32 12.11 -25.23
CA ARG A 301 28.60 11.11 -24.19
C ARG A 301 27.44 11.05 -23.21
N ASP A 302 27.12 9.83 -22.76
CA ASP A 302 26.11 9.59 -21.73
C ASP A 302 26.44 10.41 -20.46
N ARG A 303 25.39 10.91 -19.81
CA ARG A 303 25.49 11.64 -18.55
C ARG A 303 24.57 11.02 -17.52
N SER A 304 25.02 10.98 -16.27
CA SER A 304 24.14 10.69 -15.13
C SER A 304 23.58 12.01 -14.62
N LEU A 305 22.29 12.03 -14.30
CA LEU A 305 21.55 13.15 -13.74
C LEU A 305 20.87 12.68 -12.46
N ASP A 306 21.09 13.42 -11.38
CA ASP A 306 20.45 13.22 -10.10
C ASP A 306 19.17 14.07 -9.99
N PRO A 307 18.36 13.94 -8.93
CA PRO A 307 17.05 14.58 -8.89
C PRO A 307 17.13 16.12 -8.91
N GLY A 308 16.37 16.73 -9.81
CA GLY A 308 16.43 18.16 -10.09
C GLY A 308 17.64 18.58 -10.93
N GLU A 309 18.60 17.69 -11.21
CA GLU A 309 19.62 17.97 -12.21
C GLU A 309 19.06 17.85 -13.62
N PHE A 310 19.72 18.54 -14.54
CA PHE A 310 19.25 18.64 -15.91
C PHE A 310 20.38 18.77 -16.92
N TRP A 311 20.05 18.41 -18.16
CA TRP A 311 20.86 18.73 -19.32
C TRP A 311 20.13 19.77 -20.17
N GLU A 312 20.84 20.79 -20.66
CA GLU A 312 20.34 21.75 -21.64
C GLU A 312 21.30 21.82 -22.83
N GLY A 313 20.75 21.85 -24.05
CA GLY A 313 21.58 21.99 -25.25
C GLY A 313 20.79 22.09 -26.54
N GLY A 314 21.44 22.67 -27.56
CA GLY A 314 20.86 22.80 -28.90
C GLY A 314 21.09 21.55 -29.75
N LEU A 315 20.00 20.89 -30.16
CA LEU A 315 20.01 19.71 -31.04
C LEU A 315 19.55 20.10 -32.45
N SER A 316 20.17 19.52 -33.47
CA SER A 316 19.84 19.71 -34.88
C SER A 316 19.27 18.44 -35.49
N GLY A 317 18.40 18.61 -36.50
CA GLY A 317 17.74 17.49 -37.17
C GLY A 317 16.79 16.73 -36.23
N SER A 318 16.57 15.44 -36.53
CA SER A 318 15.71 14.57 -35.71
C SER A 318 16.52 13.42 -35.12
N GLY A 319 16.13 12.95 -33.93
CA GLY A 319 16.81 11.86 -33.25
C GLY A 319 16.04 11.36 -32.02
N VAL A 320 16.65 10.42 -31.29
CA VAL A 320 16.04 9.79 -30.12
C VAL A 320 16.94 9.91 -28.91
N VAL A 321 16.38 10.40 -27.81
CA VAL A 321 17.02 10.40 -26.50
C VAL A 321 16.51 9.21 -25.70
N TYR A 322 17.44 8.42 -25.17
CA TYR A 322 17.15 7.31 -24.27
C TYR A 322 17.56 7.67 -22.85
N SER A 323 16.86 7.11 -21.86
CA SER A 323 17.21 7.26 -20.45
C SER A 323 16.99 5.96 -19.67
N SER A 324 17.81 5.74 -18.65
CA SER A 324 17.70 4.53 -17.80
C SER A 324 16.47 4.56 -16.89
N LYS A 325 16.01 5.75 -16.51
CA LYS A 325 14.83 6.02 -15.67
C LYS A 325 14.00 7.14 -16.30
N PRO A 326 12.69 7.26 -15.99
CA PRO A 326 11.83 8.27 -16.60
C PRO A 326 12.32 9.70 -16.38
N ILE A 327 12.21 10.53 -17.41
CA ILE A 327 12.59 11.96 -17.42
C ILE A 327 11.48 12.79 -18.07
N LEU A 328 11.51 14.10 -17.84
CA LEU A 328 10.73 15.06 -18.62
C LEU A 328 11.67 15.79 -19.60
N MET A 329 11.25 15.89 -20.86
CA MET A 329 11.97 16.59 -21.92
C MET A 329 11.12 17.75 -22.45
N MET A 330 11.69 18.96 -22.40
CA MET A 330 11.09 20.18 -22.91
C MET A 330 11.88 20.69 -24.11
N GLN A 331 11.18 21.28 -25.08
CA GLN A 331 11.74 21.95 -26.24
C GLN A 331 11.49 23.45 -26.11
N LEU A 332 12.54 24.24 -26.30
CA LEU A 332 12.44 25.66 -26.56
C LEU A 332 12.67 25.90 -28.06
N LEU A 333 11.62 26.35 -28.72
CA LEU A 333 11.61 26.63 -30.15
C LEU A 333 12.57 27.78 -30.48
N ALA A 334 13.35 27.63 -31.55
CA ALA A 334 14.29 28.66 -31.99
C ALA A 334 14.36 28.75 -33.52
N ASN A 335 14.24 27.62 -34.23
CA ASN A 335 14.29 27.58 -35.69
C ASN A 335 13.13 26.76 -36.27
N ILE A 336 12.50 27.32 -37.30
CA ILE A 336 11.52 26.62 -38.13
C ILE A 336 11.88 26.82 -39.60
N ASN A 337 12.12 25.73 -40.33
CA ASN A 337 12.27 25.72 -41.78
C ASN A 337 13.42 26.63 -42.28
N GLY A 338 14.50 26.73 -41.51
CA GLY A 338 15.69 27.56 -41.75
C GLY A 338 15.55 29.03 -41.30
N ARG A 339 14.42 29.41 -40.70
CA ARG A 339 14.16 30.76 -40.18
C ARG A 339 14.31 30.77 -38.66
N THR A 340 14.98 31.79 -38.11
CA THR A 340 14.93 32.09 -36.68
C THR A 340 13.56 32.65 -36.32
N VAL A 341 12.91 32.03 -35.35
CA VAL A 341 11.58 32.40 -34.87
C VAL A 341 11.67 32.79 -33.40
N ASP A 342 10.63 33.47 -32.94
CA ASP A 342 10.43 33.73 -31.52
C ASP A 342 10.29 32.41 -30.73
N PRO A 343 10.66 32.40 -29.44
CA PRO A 343 10.62 31.19 -28.64
C PRO A 343 9.20 30.80 -28.23
N SER A 344 8.97 29.49 -28.12
CA SER A 344 7.81 28.87 -27.51
C SER A 344 8.27 27.62 -26.76
N PHE A 345 7.65 27.31 -25.63
CA PHE A 345 8.06 26.24 -24.75
C PHE A 345 7.11 25.06 -24.81
N ILE A 346 7.62 23.91 -25.24
CA ILE A 346 6.80 22.78 -25.69
C ILE A 346 7.25 21.52 -24.96
N GLN A 347 6.31 20.81 -24.34
CA GLN A 347 6.58 19.47 -23.84
C GLN A 347 6.81 18.47 -24.99
N VAL A 348 7.95 17.77 -24.97
CA VAL A 348 8.26 16.71 -25.93
C VAL A 348 7.69 15.39 -25.42
N PRO A 349 6.73 14.76 -26.10
CA PRO A 349 6.13 13.52 -25.61
C PRO A 349 7.13 12.35 -25.66
N ALA A 350 7.16 11.55 -24.59
CA ALA A 350 7.85 10.26 -24.60
C ALA A 350 7.07 9.22 -25.44
N GLU A 351 7.71 8.15 -25.88
CA GLU A 351 7.07 7.04 -26.60
C GLU A 351 5.91 6.43 -25.80
N GLU A 352 6.06 6.35 -24.47
CA GLU A 352 5.02 5.92 -23.53
C GLU A 352 3.80 6.86 -23.50
N GLN A 353 3.96 8.09 -24.00
CA GLN A 353 2.94 9.11 -24.07
C GLN A 353 2.30 9.24 -25.46
N PHE A 354 2.61 8.35 -26.40
CA PHE A 354 1.98 8.37 -27.73
C PHE A 354 0.52 7.92 -27.65
N GLY A 355 -0.31 8.43 -28.56
CA GLY A 355 -1.75 8.16 -28.61
C GLY A 355 -2.25 7.88 -30.02
N TYR A 356 -3.51 7.51 -30.14
CA TYR A 356 -4.11 7.11 -31.41
C TYR A 356 -4.89 8.20 -32.09
N VAL A 357 -5.48 9.10 -31.31
CA VAL A 357 -6.35 10.15 -31.80
C VAL A 357 -5.99 11.43 -31.05
N PHE A 358 -5.81 12.53 -31.78
CA PHE A 358 -5.58 13.86 -31.23
C PHE A 358 -6.51 14.85 -31.90
N GLY A 359 -7.04 15.77 -31.12
CA GLY A 359 -7.87 16.88 -31.58
C GLY A 359 -7.29 18.15 -31.02
N PHE A 360 -6.89 19.05 -31.91
CA PHE A 360 -6.20 20.26 -31.57
C PHE A 360 -6.59 21.38 -32.54
N THR A 361 -6.14 22.58 -32.22
CA THR A 361 -6.42 23.77 -33.00
C THR A 361 -5.12 24.51 -33.31
N THR A 362 -5.17 25.46 -34.22
CA THR A 362 -4.13 26.46 -34.47
C THR A 362 -4.66 27.85 -34.07
N PRO A 363 -3.83 28.75 -33.56
CA PRO A 363 -4.28 30.04 -33.05
C PRO A 363 -4.80 30.97 -34.17
N PRO A 364 -5.63 31.97 -33.81
CA PRO A 364 -5.98 33.05 -34.72
C PRO A 364 -4.80 33.93 -35.10
N HIS A 365 -5.02 34.75 -36.13
CA HIS A 365 -4.10 35.78 -36.61
C HIS A 365 -3.62 36.73 -35.50
N SER A 366 -2.30 37.05 -35.47
CA SER A 366 -1.72 37.92 -34.44
C SER A 366 -1.65 39.42 -34.75
N GLY A 367 -2.10 39.82 -35.93
CA GLY A 367 -2.10 41.23 -36.36
C GLY A 367 -0.97 41.59 -37.34
N GLY A 368 0.16 40.87 -37.32
CA GLY A 368 1.39 41.22 -38.06
C GLY A 368 1.42 40.84 -39.55
N ASP A 369 0.65 39.84 -39.96
CA ASP A 369 0.53 39.29 -41.31
C ASP A 369 -0.92 38.89 -41.62
N SER A 370 -1.59 39.63 -42.52
CA SER A 370 -3.02 39.47 -42.90
C SER A 370 -3.58 38.05 -43.12
N GLY A 371 -2.75 37.01 -43.29
CA GLY A 371 -3.17 35.62 -43.41
C GLY A 371 -3.07 34.75 -42.14
N GLY A 372 -2.54 35.25 -41.01
CA GLY A 372 -2.37 34.53 -39.74
C GLY A 372 -1.09 33.70 -39.59
N TYR A 373 -1.07 32.75 -38.65
CA TYR A 373 0.11 31.91 -38.40
C TYR A 373 0.42 30.94 -39.54
N PHE A 374 1.71 30.79 -39.85
CA PHE A 374 2.22 29.64 -40.59
C PHE A 374 2.36 28.46 -39.62
N ASN A 375 1.44 27.51 -39.73
CA ASN A 375 1.39 26.36 -38.81
C ASN A 375 2.15 25.15 -39.37
N PHE A 376 2.65 24.31 -38.47
CA PHE A 376 3.32 23.05 -38.76
C PHE A 376 2.89 21.97 -37.77
N PHE A 377 2.61 20.77 -38.26
CA PHE A 377 2.35 19.59 -37.44
C PHE A 377 3.47 18.60 -37.66
N ASN A 378 4.22 18.26 -36.62
CA ASN A 378 5.18 17.17 -36.66
C ASN A 378 4.52 15.93 -36.07
N ILE A 379 4.19 14.96 -36.93
CA ILE A 379 3.62 13.67 -36.54
C ILE A 379 4.75 12.64 -36.49
N ILE A 380 4.95 12.01 -35.35
CA ILE A 380 5.89 10.91 -35.16
C ILE A 380 5.10 9.61 -35.17
N VAL A 381 5.39 8.71 -36.10
CA VAL A 381 4.69 7.43 -36.25
C VAL A 381 5.66 6.35 -36.72
N ARG A 382 5.42 5.07 -36.41
CA ARG A 382 6.24 4.00 -36.99
C ARG A 382 6.00 3.86 -38.48
N ASN A 383 7.05 3.49 -39.21
CA ASN A 383 7.02 3.34 -40.67
C ASN A 383 5.98 2.31 -41.14
N ASP A 384 5.84 1.21 -40.41
CA ASP A 384 4.83 0.17 -40.65
C ASP A 384 3.38 0.64 -40.45
N SER A 385 3.20 1.78 -39.78
CA SER A 385 1.91 2.37 -39.36
C SER A 385 1.59 3.68 -40.10
N ARG A 386 2.46 4.11 -41.02
CA ARG A 386 2.34 5.35 -41.78
C ARG A 386 1.05 5.44 -42.61
N GLN A 387 0.60 4.32 -43.18
CA GLN A 387 -0.54 4.28 -44.11
C GLN A 387 -1.89 4.46 -43.41
N SER A 388 -1.95 4.27 -42.09
CA SER A 388 -3.16 4.40 -41.27
C SER A 388 -3.30 5.77 -40.61
N VAL A 389 -2.42 6.74 -40.89
CA VAL A 389 -2.52 8.10 -40.35
C VAL A 389 -3.45 8.95 -41.21
N TYR A 390 -4.52 9.44 -40.58
CA TYR A 390 -5.55 10.27 -41.20
C TYR A 390 -5.60 11.63 -40.51
N ILE A 391 -5.95 12.65 -41.28
CA ILE A 391 -6.24 14.00 -40.78
C ILE A 391 -7.64 14.41 -41.25
N ASN A 392 -8.49 14.83 -40.32
CA ASN A 392 -9.89 15.19 -40.55
C ASN A 392 -10.65 14.12 -41.36
N GLY A 393 -10.39 12.83 -41.08
CA GLY A 393 -11.01 11.71 -41.76
C GLY A 393 -10.45 11.40 -43.16
N TYR A 394 -9.40 12.07 -43.61
CA TYR A 394 -8.75 11.84 -44.91
C TYR A 394 -7.30 11.33 -44.77
N PRO A 395 -6.84 10.41 -45.64
CA PRO A 395 -5.45 9.94 -45.60
C PRO A 395 -4.49 11.07 -45.97
N ILE A 396 -3.32 11.06 -45.33
CA ILE A 396 -2.29 12.07 -45.53
C ILE A 396 -1.48 11.78 -46.82
N ASN A 397 -1.87 12.41 -47.93
CA ASN A 397 -1.26 12.26 -49.26
C ASN A 397 0.05 13.05 -49.44
N SER A 398 0.92 12.59 -50.33
CA SER A 398 2.33 13.00 -50.48
C SER A 398 2.60 14.40 -51.06
N THR A 399 1.61 15.17 -51.49
CA THR A 399 1.86 16.42 -52.22
C THR A 399 2.27 17.61 -51.35
N ASN A 400 1.98 17.60 -50.04
CA ASN A 400 2.29 18.69 -49.10
C ASN A 400 2.86 18.20 -47.74
N VAL A 401 3.49 17.02 -47.72
CA VAL A 401 4.07 16.43 -46.51
C VAL A 401 5.53 16.13 -46.70
N PHE A 402 6.36 16.59 -45.77
CA PHE A 402 7.76 16.24 -45.71
C PHE A 402 7.93 15.04 -44.78
N GLU A 403 8.27 13.89 -45.36
CA GLU A 403 8.47 12.64 -44.63
C GLU A 403 9.97 12.35 -44.48
N ARG A 404 10.40 12.05 -43.26
CA ARG A 404 11.80 11.69 -42.95
C ARG A 404 11.90 10.53 -42.00
N TYR A 405 12.90 9.68 -42.22
CA TYR A 405 13.29 8.64 -41.28
C TYR A 405 14.04 9.23 -40.10
N ILE A 406 13.71 8.77 -38.90
CA ILE A 406 14.47 9.12 -37.70
C ILE A 406 15.64 8.14 -37.59
N PRO A 407 16.90 8.63 -37.58
CA PRO A 407 18.09 7.78 -37.58
C PRO A 407 18.04 6.69 -36.50
N ASP A 408 18.53 5.49 -36.86
CA ASP A 408 18.64 4.32 -35.98
C ASP A 408 17.31 3.84 -35.36
N THR A 409 16.17 4.18 -35.94
CA THR A 409 14.84 3.73 -35.50
C THR A 409 13.92 3.33 -36.65
N ASN A 410 12.76 2.74 -36.31
CA ASN A 410 11.66 2.48 -37.26
C ASN A 410 10.61 3.62 -37.29
N TYR A 411 10.94 4.81 -36.78
CA TYR A 411 10.04 5.96 -36.77
C TYR A 411 10.24 6.86 -37.97
N LEU A 412 9.13 7.45 -38.41
CA LEU A 412 9.05 8.53 -39.37
C LEU A 412 8.60 9.80 -38.66
N SER A 413 9.14 10.93 -39.10
CA SER A 413 8.55 12.25 -38.85
C SER A 413 7.83 12.72 -40.10
N LEU A 414 6.55 13.06 -39.97
CA LEU A 414 5.73 13.68 -41.00
C LEU A 414 5.52 15.15 -40.62
N THR A 415 6.18 16.06 -41.33
CA THR A 415 5.94 17.49 -41.19
C THR A 415 4.89 17.93 -42.19
N ILE A 416 3.75 18.39 -41.67
CA ILE A 416 2.60 18.87 -42.45
C ILE A 416 2.48 20.37 -42.27
N GLN A 417 2.30 21.09 -43.38
CA GLN A 417 1.98 22.50 -43.36
C GLN A 417 0.51 22.69 -43.78
N PRO A 418 -0.43 22.83 -42.83
CA PRO A 418 -1.83 23.15 -43.13
C PRO A 418 -1.98 24.56 -43.71
N PRO A 419 -3.20 24.96 -44.13
CA PRO A 419 -3.52 26.35 -44.43
C PRO A 419 -3.11 27.31 -43.30
N LYS A 420 -2.80 28.54 -43.68
CA LYS A 420 -2.42 29.62 -42.78
C LYS A 420 -3.63 30.07 -41.93
N GLY A 421 -3.39 30.37 -40.65
CA GLY A 421 -4.41 30.87 -39.70
C GLY A 421 -5.06 29.79 -38.81
N GLU A 422 -6.21 30.13 -38.23
CA GLU A 422 -6.94 29.28 -37.27
C GLU A 422 -7.66 28.12 -37.97
N GLY A 423 -7.56 26.94 -37.39
CA GLY A 423 -8.22 25.73 -37.86
C GLY A 423 -8.28 24.66 -36.78
N VAL A 424 -9.27 23.78 -36.89
CA VAL A 424 -9.41 22.59 -36.04
C VAL A 424 -8.99 21.35 -36.83
N TYR A 425 -8.20 20.50 -36.18
CA TYR A 425 -7.63 19.31 -36.79
C TYR A 425 -7.77 18.11 -35.87
N PHE A 426 -8.21 17.00 -36.46
CA PHE A 426 -8.27 15.69 -35.84
C PHE A 426 -7.29 14.79 -36.59
N VAL A 427 -6.28 14.28 -35.89
CA VAL A 427 -5.35 13.31 -36.46
C VAL A 427 -5.57 11.98 -35.77
N GLU A 428 -5.74 10.94 -36.56
CA GLU A 428 -6.10 9.62 -36.06
C GLU A 428 -5.33 8.48 -36.75
N GLN A 429 -5.10 7.41 -36.00
CA GLN A 429 -4.73 6.11 -36.52
C GLN A 429 -5.99 5.28 -36.78
N THR A 430 -6.34 5.10 -38.05
CA THR A 430 -7.58 4.42 -38.45
C THR A 430 -7.49 2.90 -38.39
N ASN A 431 -6.28 2.34 -38.38
CA ASN A 431 -6.04 0.91 -38.20
C ASN A 431 -5.68 0.64 -36.72
N PRO A 432 -6.51 -0.12 -35.99
CA PRO A 432 -6.29 -0.44 -34.58
C PRO A 432 -4.99 -1.22 -34.28
N GLU A 433 -4.44 -1.94 -35.27
CA GLU A 433 -3.20 -2.73 -35.13
C GLU A 433 -1.93 -1.89 -35.36
N SER A 434 -2.10 -0.59 -35.68
CA SER A 434 -0.97 0.29 -35.95
C SER A 434 -0.39 0.88 -34.66
N SER A 435 0.84 1.37 -34.74
CA SER A 435 1.52 1.99 -33.62
C SER A 435 0.86 3.31 -33.23
N PRO A 436 0.82 3.67 -31.94
CA PRO A 436 0.43 5.02 -31.54
C PRO A 436 1.40 6.05 -32.13
N LEU A 437 0.94 7.30 -32.23
CA LEU A 437 1.69 8.43 -32.76
C LEU A 437 1.78 9.57 -31.74
N SER A 438 2.69 10.51 -31.98
CA SER A 438 2.75 11.78 -31.25
C SER A 438 2.66 12.93 -32.23
N ILE A 439 2.11 14.06 -31.78
CA ILE A 439 1.96 15.26 -32.60
C ILE A 439 2.38 16.48 -31.79
N THR A 440 3.34 17.20 -32.33
CA THR A 440 3.70 18.54 -31.85
C THR A 440 3.17 19.57 -32.84
N VAL A 441 2.46 20.56 -32.32
CA VAL A 441 1.85 21.65 -33.07
C VAL A 441 2.64 22.91 -32.78
N PHE A 442 3.08 23.63 -33.81
CA PHE A 442 3.80 24.88 -33.64
C PHE A 442 3.70 25.74 -34.89
N GLY A 443 3.98 27.03 -34.77
CA GLY A 443 3.93 27.94 -35.91
C GLY A 443 4.55 29.30 -35.62
N TYR A 444 4.58 30.15 -36.64
CA TYR A 444 5.13 31.50 -36.52
C TYR A 444 4.39 32.51 -37.41
N GLU A 445 4.51 33.79 -37.03
CA GLU A 445 4.12 34.96 -37.81
C GLU A 445 5.34 35.87 -38.11
N SER A 446 5.15 37.17 -38.33
CA SER A 446 6.24 38.10 -38.62
C SER A 446 7.18 38.28 -37.43
N SER A 447 6.63 38.34 -36.21
CA SER A 447 7.33 38.55 -34.94
C SER A 447 6.64 37.85 -33.75
N GLU A 448 6.05 36.67 -33.98
CA GLU A 448 5.49 35.81 -32.91
C GLU A 448 5.64 34.33 -33.27
N SER A 449 5.59 33.46 -32.26
CA SER A 449 5.51 32.01 -32.42
C SER A 449 4.50 31.39 -31.44
N TYR A 450 4.19 30.11 -31.60
CA TYR A 450 3.48 29.34 -30.58
C TYR A 450 3.84 27.86 -30.73
N GLY A 451 3.55 27.06 -29.72
CA GLY A 451 3.61 25.62 -29.82
C GLY A 451 3.17 24.89 -28.57
N TYR A 452 2.74 23.65 -28.74
CA TYR A 452 2.34 22.73 -27.68
C TYR A 452 2.24 21.29 -28.23
N ALA A 453 2.20 20.30 -27.34
CA ALA A 453 1.79 18.95 -27.72
C ALA A 453 0.29 18.94 -28.08
N ALA A 454 -0.10 18.26 -29.15
CA ALA A 454 -1.52 18.08 -29.51
C ALA A 454 -2.31 17.22 -28.52
N GLY A 455 -1.59 16.58 -27.59
CA GLY A 455 -2.12 15.72 -26.56
C GLY A 455 -1.05 14.72 -26.10
N LEU A 456 -1.32 14.08 -24.97
CA LEU A 456 -0.42 13.11 -24.35
C LEU A 456 -1.22 11.88 -23.94
N SER A 457 -0.60 10.71 -23.98
CA SER A 457 -1.04 9.56 -23.20
C SER A 457 -0.30 9.61 -21.86
N LEU A 458 -1.00 9.64 -20.73
CA LEU A 458 -0.44 9.80 -19.39
C LEU A 458 -0.80 8.54 -18.60
N PRO A 459 -0.24 7.37 -18.96
CA PRO A 459 -0.37 6.20 -18.11
C PRO A 459 0.25 6.53 -16.74
N SER A 460 -0.43 6.16 -15.66
CA SER A 460 0.27 5.98 -14.38
C SER A 460 1.22 4.80 -14.59
N ASN A 461 2.53 5.04 -14.41
CA ASN A 461 3.64 4.09 -14.40
C ASN A 461 3.30 2.62 -14.78
N THR A 462 3.93 2.10 -15.85
CA THR A 462 3.80 0.73 -16.37
C THR A 462 4.18 -0.41 -15.40
N HIS A 463 4.53 -0.11 -14.15
CA HIS A 463 4.76 -1.07 -13.07
C HIS A 463 3.75 -0.96 -11.91
N LEU A 464 2.82 -0.02 -11.95
CA LEU A 464 1.79 0.17 -10.93
C LEU A 464 0.43 0.15 -11.60
N LEU A 465 -0.21 -1.02 -11.60
CA LEU A 465 -1.67 -1.09 -11.78
C LEU A 465 -2.31 -0.10 -10.79
N SER A 466 -3.14 0.81 -11.28
CA SER A 466 -4.04 1.56 -10.40
C SER A 466 -5.27 0.68 -10.17
N PHE A 467 -5.66 0.46 -8.93
CA PHE A 467 -6.77 -0.42 -8.62
C PHE A 467 -7.64 0.13 -7.49
N THR A 468 -8.93 -0.19 -7.56
CA THR A 468 -9.94 0.21 -6.59
C THR A 468 -10.80 -1.00 -6.25
N PRO A 469 -11.01 -1.35 -4.97
CA PRO A 469 -10.44 -0.72 -3.76
C PRO A 469 -8.92 -0.95 -3.61
N TYR A 470 -8.26 -0.13 -2.77
CA TYR A 470 -6.81 -0.21 -2.50
C TYR A 470 -6.41 -1.43 -1.63
N TYR A 471 -7.38 -2.06 -0.97
CA TYR A 471 -7.24 -3.30 -0.21
C TYR A 471 -8.35 -4.27 -0.61
N LEU A 472 -8.13 -5.56 -0.39
CA LEU A 472 -9.09 -6.63 -0.65
C LEU A 472 -9.50 -7.31 0.66
N ARG A 473 -10.73 -7.81 0.73
CA ARG A 473 -11.22 -8.63 1.83
C ARG A 473 -10.77 -10.07 1.66
N GLU A 474 -10.34 -10.68 2.75
CA GLU A 474 -9.95 -12.10 2.83
C GLU A 474 -11.01 -13.04 2.22
N LEU A 475 -12.31 -12.81 2.43
CA LEU A 475 -13.37 -13.67 1.89
C LEU A 475 -13.65 -13.48 0.40
N GLY A 476 -13.16 -12.36 -0.16
CA GLY A 476 -13.41 -11.92 -1.52
C GLY A 476 -14.89 -11.69 -1.85
N GLY A 477 -15.18 -11.64 -3.15
CA GLY A 477 -16.52 -11.42 -3.69
C GLY A 477 -16.83 -9.95 -4.03
N GLU A 478 -15.91 -9.03 -3.79
CA GLU A 478 -16.07 -7.62 -4.17
C GLU A 478 -15.61 -7.33 -5.60
N ILE A 479 -16.09 -6.21 -6.15
CA ILE A 479 -15.61 -5.67 -7.42
C ILE A 479 -14.21 -5.11 -7.20
N PHE A 480 -13.25 -5.67 -7.92
CA PHE A 480 -11.90 -5.17 -8.03
C PHE A 480 -11.70 -4.57 -9.42
N THR A 481 -11.67 -3.24 -9.45
CA THR A 481 -11.49 -2.43 -10.65
C THR A 481 -10.02 -2.18 -10.86
N ILE A 482 -9.48 -2.61 -11.99
CA ILE A 482 -8.07 -2.49 -12.33
C ILE A 482 -7.95 -1.60 -13.55
N THR A 483 -7.22 -0.50 -13.41
CA THR A 483 -6.81 0.34 -14.52
C THR A 483 -5.49 -0.18 -15.08
N VAL A 484 -5.53 -0.67 -16.31
CA VAL A 484 -4.38 -1.13 -17.09
C VAL A 484 -3.97 -0.07 -18.11
N SER A 485 -2.72 -0.14 -18.58
CA SER A 485 -2.28 0.66 -19.74
C SER A 485 -3.15 0.30 -20.96
N CYS A 486 -3.67 1.30 -21.67
CA CYS A 486 -4.59 1.22 -22.82
C CYS A 486 -4.70 -0.19 -23.47
N LEU A 487 -5.91 -0.75 -23.41
CA LEU A 487 -6.35 -1.99 -24.00
C LEU A 487 -6.43 -1.83 -25.54
N GLN A 488 -5.28 -1.90 -26.21
CA GLN A 488 -5.21 -2.02 -27.67
C GLN A 488 -5.90 -3.31 -28.11
N THR A 489 -7.18 -3.28 -28.49
CA THR A 489 -7.76 -4.06 -29.61
C THR A 489 -9.27 -3.81 -29.70
N ASN A 490 -9.72 -3.35 -30.87
CA ASN A 490 -11.11 -3.48 -31.33
C ASN A 490 -11.31 -4.73 -32.21
N ALA A 491 -10.33 -5.64 -32.26
CA ALA A 491 -10.27 -6.73 -33.26
C ALA A 491 -10.00 -8.13 -32.69
N ILE A 492 -10.29 -8.37 -31.41
CA ILE A 492 -10.40 -9.74 -30.91
C ILE A 492 -11.77 -9.83 -30.24
N PHE A 493 -12.70 -10.56 -30.88
CA PHE A 493 -13.93 -11.06 -30.26
C PHE A 493 -13.73 -11.24 -28.76
N TYR A 494 -14.41 -10.44 -27.92
CA TYR A 494 -14.63 -10.65 -26.48
C TYR A 494 -13.76 -11.79 -25.90
N GLN A 495 -12.43 -11.64 -25.89
CA GLN A 495 -11.60 -12.60 -25.18
C GLN A 495 -11.74 -12.15 -23.74
N ASP A 496 -12.46 -12.96 -22.97
CA ASP A 496 -12.71 -12.73 -21.55
C ASP A 496 -11.37 -12.35 -20.90
N ALA A 497 -11.30 -11.19 -20.23
CA ALA A 497 -10.14 -10.89 -19.42
C ALA A 497 -10.05 -11.91 -18.30
N LYS A 498 -8.87 -12.11 -17.73
CA LYS A 498 -8.73 -12.90 -16.51
C LYS A 498 -7.86 -12.16 -15.52
N CYS A 499 -8.27 -12.18 -14.27
CA CYS A 499 -7.38 -11.80 -13.18
C CYS A 499 -6.87 -13.06 -12.51
N ARG A 500 -5.58 -13.10 -12.21
CA ARG A 500 -4.94 -14.14 -11.42
C ARG A 500 -4.49 -13.54 -10.10
N PHE A 501 -4.93 -14.14 -9.00
CA PHE A 501 -4.61 -13.71 -7.66
C PHE A 501 -3.80 -14.79 -6.95
N SER A 502 -2.72 -14.43 -6.28
CA SER A 502 -2.06 -15.36 -5.36
C SER A 502 -2.84 -15.43 -4.05
N THR A 503 -3.47 -16.58 -3.78
CA THR A 503 -4.42 -16.72 -2.66
C THR A 503 -3.83 -17.36 -1.40
N GLY A 504 -2.56 -17.73 -1.40
CA GLY A 504 -1.91 -18.48 -0.31
C GLY A 504 -1.98 -20.01 -0.46
N PHE A 505 -3.00 -20.56 -1.13
CA PHE A 505 -3.09 -21.98 -1.52
C PHE A 505 -2.87 -22.19 -3.03
N GLY A 506 -2.12 -21.28 -3.64
CA GLY A 506 -1.88 -21.22 -5.09
C GLY A 506 -2.56 -20.03 -5.76
N ASP A 507 -2.35 -19.93 -7.07
CA ASP A 507 -2.92 -18.87 -7.90
C ASP A 507 -4.32 -19.24 -8.36
N VAL A 508 -5.29 -18.35 -8.14
CA VAL A 508 -6.68 -18.50 -8.61
C VAL A 508 -6.93 -17.54 -9.77
N GLU A 509 -7.36 -18.09 -10.90
CA GLU A 509 -7.85 -17.31 -12.04
C GLU A 509 -9.35 -17.08 -11.94
N VAL A 510 -9.77 -15.82 -11.97
CA VAL A 510 -11.18 -15.43 -12.05
C VAL A 510 -11.47 -14.78 -13.40
N PRO A 511 -12.69 -14.94 -13.93
CA PRO A 511 -13.14 -14.18 -15.08
C PRO A 511 -13.07 -12.68 -14.79
N GLY A 512 -12.59 -11.91 -15.77
CA GLY A 512 -12.59 -10.46 -15.77
C GLY A 512 -13.42 -9.90 -16.92
N GLU A 513 -14.09 -8.79 -16.68
CA GLU A 513 -14.86 -8.04 -17.67
C GLU A 513 -14.16 -6.72 -17.97
N ARG A 514 -14.00 -6.41 -19.25
CA ARG A 514 -13.53 -5.09 -19.66
C ARG A 514 -14.72 -4.14 -19.73
N THR A 515 -14.69 -3.07 -18.96
CA THR A 515 -15.75 -2.05 -19.01
C THR A 515 -15.45 -0.94 -20.01
N ASP A 516 -14.17 -0.65 -20.23
CA ASP A 516 -13.71 0.36 -21.20
C ASP A 516 -12.27 0.01 -21.66
N SER A 517 -11.62 0.92 -22.37
CA SER A 517 -10.26 0.75 -22.93
C SER A 517 -9.13 0.80 -21.89
N TYR A 518 -9.41 1.05 -20.62
CA TYR A 518 -8.41 1.12 -19.56
C TYR A 518 -8.79 0.26 -18.35
N THR A 519 -10.04 -0.19 -18.26
CA THR A 519 -10.56 -0.77 -17.04
C THR A 519 -10.93 -2.25 -17.22
N VAL A 520 -10.39 -3.09 -16.33
CA VAL A 520 -10.77 -4.49 -16.14
C VAL A 520 -11.41 -4.63 -14.76
N ILE A 521 -12.62 -5.16 -14.70
CA ILE A 521 -13.31 -5.53 -13.48
C ILE A 521 -13.18 -7.02 -13.24
N CYS A 522 -12.74 -7.41 -12.05
CA CYS A 522 -12.69 -8.79 -11.60
C CYS A 522 -13.42 -8.93 -10.26
N ILE A 523 -14.00 -10.10 -9.99
CA ILE A 523 -14.51 -10.42 -8.64
C ILE A 523 -13.42 -11.13 -7.88
N THR A 524 -13.04 -10.56 -6.73
CA THR A 524 -11.96 -11.13 -5.93
C THR A 524 -12.29 -12.56 -5.47
N PRO A 525 -11.33 -13.49 -5.52
CA PRO A 525 -11.50 -14.83 -4.96
C PRO A 525 -11.37 -14.79 -3.43
N THR A 526 -11.63 -15.92 -2.78
CA THR A 526 -11.24 -16.10 -1.37
C THR A 526 -9.72 -16.16 -1.26
N PHE A 527 -9.15 -15.44 -0.30
CA PHE A 527 -7.76 -15.50 0.09
C PHE A 527 -7.63 -16.30 1.38
N TYR A 528 -6.57 -17.11 1.47
CA TYR A 528 -6.25 -17.97 2.61
C TYR A 528 -5.00 -17.51 3.36
N LYS A 529 -4.53 -16.29 3.05
CA LYS A 529 -3.41 -15.59 3.66
C LYS A 529 -3.71 -14.07 3.62
N ASN A 530 -3.35 -13.37 4.69
CA ASN A 530 -3.44 -11.90 4.80
C ASN A 530 -2.10 -11.23 4.43
N GLY A 531 -2.14 -9.93 4.14
CA GLY A 531 -0.97 -9.11 3.79
C GLY A 531 -0.85 -8.82 2.30
N LEU A 532 0.35 -8.39 1.87
CA LEU A 532 0.61 -8.09 0.46
C LEU A 532 0.52 -9.36 -0.41
N THR A 533 -0.22 -9.27 -1.51
CA THR A 533 -0.33 -10.33 -2.52
C THR A 533 -0.20 -9.78 -3.93
N SER A 534 0.28 -10.62 -4.83
CA SER A 534 0.41 -10.29 -6.24
C SER A 534 -0.90 -10.53 -6.99
N VAL A 535 -1.26 -9.58 -7.84
CA VAL A 535 -2.34 -9.69 -8.81
C VAL A 535 -1.78 -9.53 -10.20
N TYR A 536 -2.24 -10.38 -11.10
CA TYR A 536 -1.89 -10.33 -12.50
C TYR A 536 -3.12 -10.22 -13.36
N VAL A 537 -3.03 -9.46 -14.44
CA VAL A 537 -4.12 -9.30 -15.41
C VAL A 537 -3.71 -9.88 -16.75
N SER A 538 -4.58 -10.73 -17.28
CA SER A 538 -4.51 -11.29 -18.61
C SER A 538 -5.58 -10.67 -19.50
N LEU A 539 -5.14 -10.33 -20.71
CA LEU A 539 -5.98 -9.77 -21.76
C LEU A 539 -6.20 -10.73 -22.93
N ASP A 540 -5.78 -11.98 -22.80
CA ASP A 540 -5.82 -12.99 -23.85
C ASP A 540 -6.44 -14.31 -23.33
N ASN A 541 -7.42 -14.18 -22.42
CA ASN A 541 -8.13 -15.26 -21.77
C ASN A 541 -7.23 -16.24 -20.99
N GLY A 542 -6.20 -15.70 -20.33
CA GLY A 542 -5.27 -16.42 -19.46
C GLY A 542 -4.08 -17.06 -20.17
N LYS A 543 -3.79 -16.72 -21.44
CA LYS A 543 -2.60 -17.24 -22.14
C LYS A 543 -1.32 -16.54 -21.68
N SER A 544 -1.40 -15.25 -21.37
CA SER A 544 -0.32 -14.44 -20.81
C SER A 544 -0.85 -13.46 -19.75
N PHE A 545 0.01 -13.10 -18.80
CA PHE A 545 -0.29 -12.20 -17.70
C PHE A 545 0.73 -11.05 -17.66
N PRO A 546 0.72 -10.15 -18.67
CA PRO A 546 1.77 -9.13 -18.82
C PRO A 546 1.63 -7.95 -17.84
N TYR A 547 0.48 -7.79 -17.18
CA TYR A 547 0.27 -6.75 -16.19
C TYR A 547 0.31 -7.35 -14.78
N SER A 548 1.00 -6.69 -13.86
CA SER A 548 1.14 -7.12 -12.47
C SER A 548 1.03 -5.94 -11.52
N GLY A 549 0.48 -6.18 -10.33
CA GLY A 549 0.47 -5.22 -9.23
C GLY A 549 0.47 -5.96 -7.89
N ILE A 550 0.78 -5.23 -6.82
CA ILE A 550 0.73 -5.75 -5.45
C ILE A 550 -0.45 -5.08 -4.76
N VAL A 551 -1.31 -5.88 -4.13
CA VAL A 551 -2.49 -5.42 -3.38
C VAL A 551 -2.41 -5.92 -1.94
N TYR A 552 -3.03 -5.22 -1.01
CA TYR A 552 -3.11 -5.66 0.38
C TYR A 552 -4.39 -6.45 0.64
N VAL A 553 -4.29 -7.68 1.14
CA VAL A 553 -5.44 -8.46 1.62
C VAL A 553 -5.56 -8.26 3.12
N ALA A 554 -6.69 -7.67 3.52
CA ALA A 554 -7.04 -7.45 4.92
C ALA A 554 -7.88 -8.61 5.44
N SER A 555 -7.69 -8.95 6.72
CA SER A 555 -8.57 -9.90 7.39
C SER A 555 -9.98 -9.32 7.49
N GLU A 556 -11.00 -10.18 7.44
CA GLU A 556 -12.39 -9.75 7.66
C GLU A 556 -12.58 -9.12 9.06
N GLU A 557 -11.69 -9.43 10.00
CA GLU A 557 -11.69 -8.95 11.38
C GLU A 557 -11.20 -7.49 11.51
N ASP A 558 -10.30 -7.06 10.61
CA ASP A 558 -9.73 -5.71 10.61
C ASP A 558 -10.63 -4.69 9.91
N LEU A 559 -11.76 -5.14 9.34
CA LEU A 559 -12.61 -4.35 8.47
C LEU A 559 -14.04 -4.21 9.01
N PRO A 560 -14.71 -3.07 8.76
CA PRO A 560 -16.14 -2.95 9.03
C PRO A 560 -16.93 -4.01 8.26
N PRO A 561 -17.93 -4.67 8.86
CA PRO A 561 -18.72 -5.69 8.19
C PRO A 561 -19.60 -5.07 7.09
N LEU A 562 -19.68 -5.72 5.93
CA LEU A 562 -20.56 -5.30 4.82
C LEU A 562 -22.04 -5.66 5.07
N VAL A 563 -22.28 -6.65 5.91
CA VAL A 563 -23.60 -7.09 6.35
C VAL A 563 -23.54 -7.20 7.87
N ASN A 564 -24.40 -6.48 8.56
CA ASN A 564 -24.56 -6.58 10.00
C ASN A 564 -25.50 -7.73 10.34
N VAL A 565 -25.19 -8.44 11.42
CA VAL A 565 -25.93 -9.61 11.87
C VAL A 565 -26.23 -9.47 13.34
N GLN A 566 -27.48 -9.68 13.70
CA GLN A 566 -27.92 -9.57 15.07
C GLN A 566 -28.95 -10.64 15.38
N GLN A 567 -28.69 -11.48 16.38
CA GLN A 567 -29.69 -12.40 16.89
C GLN A 567 -30.39 -11.82 18.12
N MET A 568 -31.72 -11.71 18.06
CA MET A 568 -32.51 -11.14 19.16
C MET A 568 -32.39 -12.03 20.42
N ASN A 569 -32.18 -11.44 21.61
CA ASN A 569 -32.06 -12.18 22.88
C ASN A 569 -30.95 -13.25 22.89
N SER A 570 -29.82 -13.01 22.22
CA SER A 570 -28.64 -13.86 22.32
C SER A 570 -28.01 -13.78 23.71
N GLU A 571 -27.73 -14.92 24.34
CA GLU A 571 -26.90 -15.01 25.56
C GLU A 571 -25.41 -14.73 25.30
N TYR A 572 -25.01 -14.60 24.02
CA TYR A 572 -23.60 -14.61 23.58
C TYR A 572 -23.23 -13.38 22.74
N GLY A 573 -24.03 -12.29 22.80
CA GLY A 573 -23.81 -11.08 22.01
C GLY A 573 -24.31 -11.17 20.56
N ASN A 574 -23.99 -10.15 19.75
CA ASN A 574 -24.38 -10.06 18.33
C ASN A 574 -23.49 -10.94 17.42
N ASP A 575 -22.38 -11.43 17.96
CA ASP A 575 -21.25 -11.96 17.17
C ASP A 575 -21.39 -13.46 16.92
N ILE A 576 -22.33 -14.10 17.61
CA ILE A 576 -22.57 -15.53 17.56
C ILE A 576 -24.05 -15.80 17.29
N ILE A 577 -24.33 -16.48 16.19
CA ILE A 577 -25.69 -16.92 15.82
C ILE A 577 -25.99 -18.30 16.41
N ASP A 578 -26.80 -18.37 17.45
CA ASP A 578 -27.29 -19.61 18.04
C ASP A 578 -28.44 -20.23 17.25
N LEU A 579 -28.14 -21.21 16.40
CA LEU A 579 -29.18 -21.94 15.67
C LEU A 579 -29.99 -22.90 16.54
N THR A 580 -29.60 -23.12 17.80
CA THR A 580 -30.37 -23.91 18.77
C THR A 580 -31.41 -23.07 19.51
N SER A 581 -31.20 -21.75 19.53
CA SER A 581 -32.21 -20.79 19.95
C SER A 581 -33.36 -20.75 18.93
N LYS A 582 -34.56 -20.41 19.39
CA LYS A 582 -35.69 -20.08 18.50
C LYS A 582 -35.69 -18.60 18.09
N SER A 583 -34.75 -17.82 18.60
CA SER A 583 -34.68 -16.39 18.33
C SER A 583 -34.36 -16.09 16.86
N PRO A 584 -35.07 -15.12 16.25
CA PRO A 584 -34.81 -14.71 14.88
C PRO A 584 -33.45 -13.99 14.75
N ILE A 585 -32.87 -14.10 13.56
CA ILE A 585 -31.61 -13.51 13.14
C ILE A 585 -31.93 -12.37 12.18
N LEU A 586 -31.52 -11.16 12.52
CA LEU A 586 -31.64 -9.97 11.69
C LEU A 586 -30.35 -9.77 10.90
N LEU A 587 -30.47 -9.72 9.58
CA LEU A 587 -29.43 -9.27 8.67
C LEU A 587 -29.76 -7.85 8.24
N SER A 588 -28.75 -6.97 8.20
CA SER A 588 -28.88 -5.64 7.59
C SER A 588 -27.65 -5.29 6.74
N TRP A 589 -27.84 -4.61 5.62
CA TRP A 589 -26.77 -4.25 4.68
C TRP A 589 -27.13 -2.97 3.92
N ASP A 590 -26.17 -2.30 3.28
CA ASP A 590 -26.46 -1.20 2.35
C ASP A 590 -26.95 -1.80 1.02
N PRO A 591 -28.20 -1.56 0.58
CA PRO A 591 -28.70 -2.09 -0.70
C PRO A 591 -27.86 -1.72 -1.92
N ARG A 592 -27.17 -0.57 -1.88
CA ARG A 592 -26.37 -0.04 -2.99
C ARG A 592 -25.09 -0.83 -3.22
N SER A 593 -24.59 -1.51 -2.20
CA SER A 593 -23.35 -2.30 -2.27
C SER A 593 -23.42 -3.49 -3.25
N LEU A 594 -24.64 -3.96 -3.58
CA LEU A 594 -24.87 -5.03 -4.56
C LEU A 594 -25.06 -4.52 -6.00
N GLY A 595 -25.07 -3.20 -6.21
CA GLY A 595 -25.33 -2.53 -7.47
C GLY A 595 -26.72 -1.89 -7.54
N GLU A 596 -26.82 -0.73 -8.19
CA GLU A 596 -28.05 0.10 -8.22
C GLU A 596 -29.26 -0.60 -8.84
N ASN A 597 -29.04 -1.60 -9.70
CA ASN A 597 -30.09 -2.33 -10.42
C ASN A 597 -30.56 -3.62 -9.72
N VAL A 598 -30.04 -3.94 -8.53
CA VAL A 598 -30.41 -5.16 -7.80
C VAL A 598 -31.67 -4.91 -6.97
N SER A 599 -32.82 -5.40 -7.47
CA SER A 599 -34.11 -5.30 -6.77
C SER A 599 -34.39 -6.45 -5.80
N HIS A 600 -33.80 -7.63 -6.04
CA HIS A 600 -33.98 -8.83 -5.23
C HIS A 600 -32.66 -9.58 -5.07
N VAL A 601 -32.47 -10.18 -3.89
CA VAL A 601 -31.30 -10.94 -3.49
C VAL A 601 -31.68 -12.38 -3.11
N THR A 602 -30.69 -13.25 -3.22
CA THR A 602 -30.69 -14.57 -2.62
C THR A 602 -29.70 -14.55 -1.47
N VAL A 603 -30.15 -15.01 -0.31
CA VAL A 603 -29.27 -15.25 0.82
C VAL A 603 -28.80 -16.69 0.75
N MET A 604 -27.49 -16.84 0.66
CA MET A 604 -26.81 -18.11 0.48
C MET A 604 -25.90 -18.39 1.67
N ILE A 605 -25.57 -19.66 1.86
CA ILE A 605 -24.58 -20.12 2.83
C ILE A 605 -23.60 -21.04 2.11
N GLN A 606 -22.29 -20.75 2.18
CA GLN A 606 -21.26 -21.64 1.64
C GLN A 606 -20.93 -22.75 2.61
N ASP A 607 -20.63 -23.94 2.08
CA ASP A 607 -19.97 -24.99 2.84
C ASP A 607 -18.46 -24.90 2.62
N THR A 608 -17.70 -25.68 3.39
CA THR A 608 -16.25 -25.81 3.32
C THR A 608 -15.87 -27.26 3.10
N ASP A 609 -14.89 -27.52 2.25
CA ASP A 609 -14.35 -28.86 1.98
C ASP A 609 -12.81 -28.82 1.92
N TYR A 610 -12.16 -29.93 1.59
CA TYR A 610 -10.71 -30.05 1.45
C TYR A 610 -10.29 -30.09 -0.01
N ASN A 611 -9.25 -29.34 -0.36
CA ASN A 611 -8.58 -29.50 -1.65
C ASN A 611 -7.69 -30.78 -1.67
N SER A 612 -7.05 -31.04 -2.81
CA SER A 612 -6.15 -32.20 -2.99
C SER A 612 -4.97 -32.24 -2.03
N ASP A 613 -4.57 -31.09 -1.48
CA ASP A 613 -3.43 -30.93 -0.59
C ASP A 613 -3.86 -30.98 0.89
N GLY A 614 -5.15 -31.23 1.17
CA GLY A 614 -5.69 -31.29 2.53
C GLY A 614 -5.94 -29.92 3.17
N ASN A 615 -5.96 -28.85 2.38
CA ASN A 615 -6.28 -27.50 2.84
C ASN A 615 -7.78 -27.22 2.76
N PRO A 616 -8.37 -26.56 3.77
CA PRO A 616 -9.78 -26.19 3.77
C PRO A 616 -10.05 -25.08 2.76
N VAL A 617 -11.09 -25.24 1.94
CA VAL A 617 -11.51 -24.29 0.91
C VAL A 617 -13.03 -24.07 0.94
N LEU A 618 -13.49 -22.87 0.59
CA LEU A 618 -14.92 -22.58 0.45
C LEU A 618 -15.49 -23.23 -0.82
N MET A 619 -16.63 -23.91 -0.68
CA MET A 619 -17.34 -24.63 -1.74
C MET A 619 -18.59 -23.86 -2.23
N GLY A 620 -19.32 -24.47 -3.18
CA GLY A 620 -20.61 -23.96 -3.66
C GLY A 620 -21.64 -23.78 -2.54
N GLY A 621 -22.46 -22.73 -2.62
CA GLY A 621 -23.42 -22.37 -1.57
C GLY A 621 -24.82 -22.99 -1.74
N VAL A 622 -25.53 -23.08 -0.62
CA VAL A 622 -26.95 -23.47 -0.53
C VAL A 622 -27.80 -22.22 -0.29
N ALA A 623 -28.93 -22.10 -0.98
CA ALA A 623 -29.85 -20.99 -0.78
C ALA A 623 -30.66 -21.16 0.51
N LEU A 624 -30.57 -20.19 1.43
CA LEU A 624 -31.40 -20.11 2.63
C LEU A 624 -32.74 -19.41 2.34
N LYS A 625 -32.69 -18.29 1.62
CA LYS A 625 -33.85 -17.54 1.15
C LYS A 625 -33.59 -17.06 -0.26
N THR A 626 -34.55 -17.26 -1.14
CA THR A 626 -34.53 -16.75 -2.52
C THR A 626 -35.59 -15.66 -2.68
N ASN A 627 -35.44 -14.81 -3.69
CA ASN A 627 -36.39 -13.74 -4.02
C ASN A 627 -36.64 -12.73 -2.90
N VAL A 628 -35.61 -12.38 -2.13
CA VAL A 628 -35.73 -11.42 -1.02
C VAL A 628 -35.64 -10.01 -1.59
N PRO A 629 -36.57 -9.08 -1.30
CA PRO A 629 -36.43 -7.68 -1.71
C PRO A 629 -35.13 -7.05 -1.19
N ASN A 630 -34.40 -6.33 -2.05
CA ASN A 630 -33.17 -5.63 -1.66
C ASN A 630 -33.47 -4.30 -0.94
N ASN A 631 -34.08 -4.37 0.23
CA ASN A 631 -34.41 -3.21 1.07
C ASN A 631 -33.41 -2.98 2.21
N GLY A 632 -32.34 -3.78 2.27
CA GLY A 632 -31.26 -3.65 3.24
C GLY A 632 -31.52 -4.33 4.58
N ILE A 633 -32.60 -5.11 4.71
CA ILE A 633 -32.94 -5.79 5.95
C ILE A 633 -33.66 -7.12 5.71
N LEU A 634 -33.27 -8.17 6.42
CA LEU A 634 -33.94 -9.48 6.36
C LEU A 634 -33.92 -10.17 7.71
N THR A 635 -35.05 -10.76 8.09
CA THR A 635 -35.11 -11.66 9.25
C THR A 635 -35.13 -13.12 8.79
N ILE A 636 -34.20 -13.92 9.31
CA ILE A 636 -34.08 -15.37 9.08
C ILE A 636 -34.37 -16.10 10.40
N ASN A 637 -35.07 -17.23 10.32
CA ASN A 637 -35.29 -18.06 11.50
C ASN A 637 -34.25 -19.19 11.56
N PRO A 638 -33.81 -19.61 12.75
CA PRO A 638 -32.94 -20.79 12.92
C PRO A 638 -33.45 -22.06 12.23
N SER A 639 -34.77 -22.23 12.08
CA SER A 639 -35.38 -23.33 11.34
C SER A 639 -35.07 -23.32 9.83
N ASP A 640 -34.75 -22.16 9.25
CA ASP A 640 -34.38 -22.05 7.83
C ASP A 640 -33.04 -22.76 7.54
N PHE A 641 -32.26 -23.10 8.57
CA PHE A 641 -30.99 -23.84 8.48
C PHE A 641 -31.15 -25.36 8.63
N THR A 642 -32.37 -25.87 8.80
CA THR A 642 -32.62 -27.30 9.10
C THR A 642 -32.25 -28.26 7.96
N SER A 643 -32.21 -27.80 6.71
CA SER A 643 -31.73 -28.60 5.57
C SER A 643 -30.21 -28.82 5.59
N LEU A 644 -29.46 -28.02 6.35
CA LEU A 644 -27.99 -28.07 6.43
C LEU A 644 -27.50 -28.99 7.55
N SER A 645 -28.35 -29.29 8.55
CA SER A 645 -27.97 -30.18 9.67
C SER A 645 -27.74 -31.63 9.23
N ASP A 646 -28.31 -32.04 8.09
CA ASP A 646 -28.08 -33.36 7.50
C ASP A 646 -26.83 -33.40 6.60
N ALA A 647 -26.26 -32.23 6.23
CA ALA A 647 -25.21 -32.10 5.21
C ALA A 647 -23.77 -32.13 5.75
N GLY A 648 -23.55 -32.07 7.07
CA GLY A 648 -22.19 -32.20 7.61
C GLY A 648 -21.41 -30.89 7.82
N VAL A 649 -22.00 -29.74 7.50
CA VAL A 649 -21.35 -28.44 7.40
C VAL A 649 -20.60 -28.03 8.67
N SER A 650 -19.31 -27.73 8.54
CA SER A 650 -18.42 -27.46 9.68
C SER A 650 -18.02 -26.00 9.78
N LEU A 651 -18.04 -25.26 8.67
CA LEU A 651 -17.80 -23.82 8.57
C LEU A 651 -18.59 -23.27 7.39
N SER A 652 -19.21 -22.11 7.59
CA SER A 652 -20.02 -21.48 6.55
C SER A 652 -19.81 -19.99 6.52
N ALA A 653 -19.67 -19.42 5.34
CA ALA A 653 -19.82 -17.98 5.12
C ALA A 653 -21.25 -17.72 4.62
N LEU A 654 -21.91 -16.68 5.15
CA LEU A 654 -23.19 -16.24 4.61
C LEU A 654 -22.94 -15.14 3.60
N TYR A 655 -23.59 -15.22 2.46
CA TYR A 655 -23.39 -14.22 1.43
C TYR A 655 -24.69 -13.86 0.73
N LEU A 656 -24.71 -12.63 0.24
CA LEU A 656 -25.79 -12.07 -0.55
C LEU A 656 -25.37 -12.10 -2.02
N THR A 657 -26.28 -12.56 -2.88
CA THR A 657 -26.09 -12.53 -4.34
C THR A 657 -27.39 -12.12 -5.04
N PRO A 658 -27.36 -11.46 -6.20
CA PRO A 658 -28.58 -11.09 -6.94
C PRO A 658 -29.48 -12.29 -7.30
N TYR A 659 -30.81 -12.14 -7.21
CA TYR A 659 -31.76 -13.27 -7.32
C TYR A 659 -31.97 -13.85 -8.74
N ALA A 660 -31.79 -13.09 -9.82
CA ALA A 660 -32.12 -13.59 -11.18
C ALA A 660 -31.52 -12.77 -12.33
N VAL A 661 -30.20 -12.82 -12.56
CA VAL A 661 -29.58 -12.11 -13.70
C VAL A 661 -28.74 -13.06 -14.55
N ARG A 662 -28.94 -13.04 -15.88
CA ARG A 662 -28.21 -13.86 -16.88
C ARG A 662 -26.92 -13.23 -17.41
N ASN A 663 -26.47 -12.08 -16.87
CA ASN A 663 -25.25 -11.37 -17.29
C ASN A 663 -24.06 -11.59 -16.31
N ARG A 664 -22.84 -11.41 -16.83
CA ARG A 664 -21.66 -12.24 -16.52
C ARG A 664 -20.90 -11.96 -15.21
N ILE A 665 -20.94 -10.76 -14.60
CA ILE A 665 -20.15 -10.47 -13.36
C ILE A 665 -20.92 -9.51 -12.42
N TRP A 666 -21.17 -9.92 -11.16
CA TRP A 666 -21.80 -9.09 -10.12
C TRP A 666 -21.10 -9.30 -8.77
N PRO A 667 -21.05 -8.28 -7.88
CA PRO A 667 -20.48 -8.43 -6.56
C PRO A 667 -21.27 -9.48 -5.77
N ILE A 668 -20.53 -10.33 -5.11
CA ILE A 668 -21.02 -11.29 -4.13
C ILE A 668 -20.58 -10.73 -2.79
N ILE A 669 -21.49 -10.10 -2.06
CA ILE A 669 -21.15 -9.62 -0.72
C ILE A 669 -21.13 -10.82 0.20
N ARG A 670 -19.92 -11.29 0.44
CA ARG A 670 -19.65 -12.34 1.41
C ARG A 670 -19.50 -11.68 2.75
N LEU A 671 -20.23 -12.22 3.71
CA LEU A 671 -20.03 -11.95 5.10
C LEU A 671 -19.44 -13.20 5.74
N GLY A 672 -18.36 -13.00 6.47
CA GLY A 672 -17.82 -13.99 7.38
C GLY A 672 -18.70 -14.18 8.60
N MET A 673 -19.94 -14.63 8.44
CA MET A 673 -20.66 -15.19 9.58
C MET A 673 -20.05 -16.54 9.85
N ARG A 674 -18.98 -16.63 10.63
CA ARG A 674 -18.53 -17.95 11.05
C ARG A 674 -19.61 -18.52 11.99
N ILE A 675 -20.56 -19.26 11.43
CA ILE A 675 -21.66 -19.89 12.17
C ILE A 675 -21.04 -21.07 12.96
N TYR A 676 -20.42 -20.78 14.09
CA TYR A 676 -19.89 -21.80 15.00
C TYR A 676 -20.98 -22.58 15.73
N LYS A 677 -22.21 -22.09 15.64
CA LYS A 677 -23.31 -22.52 16.49
C LYS A 677 -24.33 -23.40 15.77
N LEU A 678 -23.82 -24.48 15.18
CA LEU A 678 -24.41 -25.78 15.52
C LEU A 678 -23.90 -26.23 16.91
N LEU A 679 -24.01 -25.42 17.97
CA LEU A 679 -23.49 -25.80 19.31
C LEU A 679 -24.23 -27.03 19.90
N LYS A 680 -25.40 -27.43 19.38
CA LYS A 680 -26.01 -28.77 19.59
C LYS A 680 -25.96 -29.75 18.42
N THR A 681 -25.59 -29.31 17.21
CA THR A 681 -25.53 -30.20 16.04
C THR A 681 -24.24 -30.11 15.19
N VAL A 682 -23.03 -29.71 15.68
CA VAL A 682 -21.78 -30.00 14.92
C VAL A 682 -21.91 -31.44 14.51
N THR A 683 -21.97 -31.65 13.21
CA THR A 683 -22.37 -32.94 12.69
C THR A 683 -21.37 -33.93 13.26
N LYS A 684 -21.83 -35.13 13.62
CA LYS A 684 -20.90 -36.18 14.06
C LYS A 684 -19.71 -36.31 13.09
N VAL A 685 -19.94 -35.98 11.81
CA VAL A 685 -18.98 -35.92 10.71
C VAL A 685 -17.86 -34.90 10.94
N ALA A 686 -18.15 -33.62 11.21
CA ALA A 686 -17.12 -32.61 11.48
C ALA A 686 -16.23 -32.94 12.70
N CYS A 687 -16.85 -33.34 13.82
CA CYS A 687 -16.10 -33.83 14.99
C CYS A 687 -15.48 -35.23 14.80
N PHE A 688 -15.83 -35.95 13.73
CA PHE A 688 -15.20 -37.20 13.33
C PHE A 688 -13.99 -36.95 12.44
N ILE A 689 -14.09 -36.05 11.45
CA ILE A 689 -13.00 -35.64 10.56
C ILE A 689 -11.88 -34.97 11.35
N SER A 690 -12.21 -34.06 12.27
CA SER A 690 -11.20 -33.42 13.14
C SER A 690 -10.37 -34.44 13.93
N LYS A 691 -10.89 -35.63 14.25
CA LYS A 691 -10.09 -36.70 14.89
C LYS A 691 -9.02 -37.30 13.97
N PHE A 692 -9.17 -37.20 12.65
CA PHE A 692 -8.18 -37.68 11.68
C PHE A 692 -7.18 -36.60 11.27
N THR A 693 -7.56 -35.31 11.38
CA THR A 693 -6.69 -34.17 11.04
C THR A 693 -5.94 -33.58 12.26
N PHE A 694 -6.36 -33.96 13.47
CA PHE A 694 -5.69 -33.62 14.73
C PHE A 694 -4.38 -34.40 14.89
N GLY A 695 -3.30 -33.85 14.33
CA GLY A 695 -1.93 -34.33 14.47
C GLY A 695 -1.26 -33.90 15.79
N ASN A 696 -0.21 -34.63 16.17
CA ASN A 696 0.57 -34.42 17.40
C ASN A 696 1.72 -33.40 17.23
N ASP A 697 1.82 -32.75 16.08
CA ASP A 697 2.97 -31.89 15.75
C ASP A 697 2.72 -30.49 16.32
N ILE A 698 3.31 -30.21 17.49
CA ILE A 698 3.40 -28.87 18.05
C ILE A 698 4.70 -28.24 17.50
N PRO A 699 4.64 -27.01 16.99
CA PRO A 699 5.84 -26.27 16.67
C PRO A 699 6.78 -26.04 17.85
N ASP A 700 8.08 -26.30 17.66
CA ASP A 700 9.10 -26.14 18.71
C ASP A 700 9.59 -24.67 18.88
N ASP A 701 9.12 -23.75 18.03
CA ASP A 701 9.58 -22.37 17.92
C ASP A 701 8.56 -21.33 18.44
N LEU A 702 7.59 -21.75 19.25
CA LEU A 702 6.59 -20.85 19.84
C LEU A 702 7.15 -20.07 21.03
N PRO A 703 6.78 -18.79 21.19
CA PRO A 703 7.19 -17.98 22.33
C PRO A 703 6.43 -18.43 23.58
N SER A 704 7.11 -18.50 24.73
CA SER A 704 6.45 -18.80 26.00
C SER A 704 5.50 -17.67 26.41
N CYS A 705 4.43 -18.02 27.12
CA CYS A 705 3.42 -17.07 27.56
C CYS A 705 3.93 -16.21 28.73
N PRO A 706 3.65 -14.90 28.73
CA PRO A 706 3.86 -14.06 29.90
C PRO A 706 3.11 -14.58 31.13
N CYS A 707 3.65 -14.37 32.33
CA CYS A 707 3.05 -14.88 33.56
C CYS A 707 1.80 -14.09 34.00
N ASP A 708 1.74 -12.80 33.65
CA ASP A 708 0.63 -11.93 33.96
C ASP A 708 0.30 -10.94 32.82
N THR A 709 -0.82 -10.23 32.95
CA THR A 709 -1.27 -9.24 31.97
C THR A 709 -0.33 -8.04 31.83
N THR A 710 0.44 -7.69 32.86
CA THR A 710 1.38 -6.55 32.80
C THR A 710 2.54 -6.89 31.87
N GLN A 711 3.09 -8.10 31.98
CA GLN A 711 4.11 -8.60 31.05
C GLN A 711 3.55 -8.74 29.63
N ALA A 712 2.31 -9.23 29.48
CA ALA A 712 1.68 -9.39 28.18
C ALA A 712 1.39 -8.06 27.45
N GLU A 713 1.05 -7.00 28.18
CA GLU A 713 0.87 -5.65 27.63
C GLU A 713 2.22 -4.97 27.30
N GLY A 714 3.27 -5.30 28.06
CA GLY A 714 4.61 -4.77 27.84
C GLY A 714 5.35 -5.44 26.68
N ASP A 715 5.12 -6.73 26.41
CA ASP A 715 5.81 -7.52 25.38
C ASP A 715 5.17 -7.35 24.00
N LEU A 716 5.36 -6.17 23.44
CA LEU A 716 4.88 -5.80 22.10
C LEU A 716 5.75 -6.37 20.96
N LEU A 717 6.86 -7.03 21.33
CA LEU A 717 7.67 -7.83 20.43
C LEU A 717 6.96 -9.13 20.05
N ASN A 718 6.49 -9.87 21.06
CA ASN A 718 5.96 -11.21 20.85
C ASN A 718 4.44 -11.24 20.84
N PHE A 719 3.75 -10.40 21.61
CA PHE A 719 2.33 -10.55 21.90
C PHE A 719 1.50 -9.32 21.56
N GLN A 720 0.31 -9.55 21.01
CA GLN A 720 -0.72 -8.55 20.81
C GLN A 720 -2.00 -8.95 21.54
N ARG A 721 -2.72 -7.96 22.06
CA ARG A 721 -3.98 -8.16 22.76
C ARG A 721 -5.07 -8.65 21.80
N GLU A 722 -5.88 -9.59 22.27
CA GLU A 722 -7.09 -10.03 21.56
C GLU A 722 -8.25 -9.09 21.95
N ASP A 723 -8.46 -8.00 21.18
CA ASP A 723 -9.54 -7.04 21.43
C ASP A 723 -10.91 -7.58 20.99
N SER A 724 -11.92 -7.36 21.83
CA SER A 724 -13.18 -8.13 21.89
C SER A 724 -14.22 -7.85 20.80
N LEU A 725 -13.88 -7.22 19.67
CA LEU A 725 -14.91 -6.84 18.71
C LEU A 725 -15.43 -8.06 17.94
N PHE A 726 -14.57 -8.92 17.39
CA PHE A 726 -14.99 -10.20 16.83
C PHE A 726 -13.80 -11.17 16.79
N ASN A 727 -13.58 -11.96 17.84
CA ASN A 727 -12.78 -13.19 17.72
C ASN A 727 -12.99 -14.25 18.80
N PHE A 728 -12.67 -15.48 18.38
CA PHE A 728 -13.33 -16.74 18.73
C PHE A 728 -13.27 -17.14 20.19
N ILE A 729 -14.43 -17.08 20.85
CA ILE A 729 -14.72 -17.73 22.14
C ILE A 729 -13.72 -17.28 23.20
N ILE A 730 -14.07 -16.26 23.98
CA ILE A 730 -13.37 -16.01 25.25
C ILE A 730 -13.34 -17.34 25.99
N GLN A 731 -12.12 -17.84 26.17
CA GLN A 731 -11.86 -19.12 26.78
C GLN A 731 -12.58 -19.15 28.13
N PRO A 732 -13.37 -20.19 28.46
CA PRO A 732 -14.21 -20.16 29.66
C PRO A 732 -13.39 -19.85 30.93
N GLY A 733 -13.66 -18.70 31.56
CA GLY A 733 -12.94 -18.23 32.75
C GLY A 733 -11.77 -17.28 32.49
N ALA A 734 -11.45 -16.96 31.23
CA ALA A 734 -10.51 -15.91 30.86
C ALA A 734 -11.18 -14.52 30.89
N ASP A 735 -10.44 -13.51 31.32
CA ASP A 735 -10.81 -12.10 31.28
C ASP A 735 -10.28 -11.44 30.00
N VAL A 736 -9.04 -11.77 29.62
CA VAL A 736 -8.37 -11.30 28.41
C VAL A 736 -7.43 -12.40 27.88
N CYS A 737 -7.21 -12.41 26.57
CA CYS A 737 -6.19 -13.25 25.94
C CYS A 737 -5.28 -12.40 25.04
N TYR A 738 -4.07 -12.89 24.83
CA TYR A 738 -3.03 -12.31 23.96
C TYR A 738 -2.53 -13.39 23.02
N ARG A 739 -2.11 -12.99 21.83
CA ARG A 739 -1.63 -13.91 20.79
C ARG A 739 -0.28 -13.48 20.24
N SER A 740 0.49 -14.45 19.77
CA SER A 740 1.76 -14.17 19.12
C SER A 740 1.58 -13.35 17.83
N ILE A 741 2.39 -12.30 17.66
CA ILE A 741 2.32 -11.33 16.54
C ILE A 741 2.80 -11.92 15.21
N ASN A 742 3.87 -12.72 15.25
CA ASN A 742 4.54 -13.24 14.07
C ASN A 742 4.26 -14.74 13.89
N SER A 743 4.24 -15.22 12.64
CA SER A 743 4.39 -16.64 12.33
C SER A 743 5.87 -17.01 12.38
N PHE A 744 6.21 -17.99 13.21
CA PHE A 744 7.57 -18.52 13.29
C PHE A 744 7.87 -19.44 12.09
N SER A 745 9.07 -20.02 12.03
CA SER A 745 9.48 -20.91 10.92
C SER A 745 8.50 -22.07 10.68
N SER A 746 7.81 -22.49 11.73
CA SER A 746 6.77 -23.51 11.74
C SER A 746 5.38 -23.07 11.26
N GLN A 747 5.16 -21.77 11.05
CA GLN A 747 3.85 -21.14 10.83
C GLN A 747 2.89 -21.20 12.03
N GLY A 748 3.35 -21.66 13.19
CA GLY A 748 2.58 -21.78 14.43
C GLY A 748 2.25 -20.46 15.11
N GLY A 749 1.38 -20.53 16.13
CA GLY A 749 1.01 -19.39 16.96
C GLY A 749 0.87 -19.77 18.43
N GLN A 750 0.98 -18.79 19.32
CA GLN A 750 0.76 -18.97 20.75
C GLN A 750 -0.44 -18.13 21.21
N LYS A 751 -1.37 -18.74 21.95
CA LYS A 751 -2.44 -18.02 22.65
C LYS A 751 -2.25 -18.12 24.16
N CYS A 752 -2.21 -16.97 24.82
CA CYS A 752 -2.04 -16.83 26.26
C CYS A 752 -3.29 -16.19 26.86
N CYS A 753 -3.96 -16.86 27.80
CA CYS A 753 -5.19 -16.36 28.39
C CYS A 753 -5.00 -16.12 29.89
N TYR A 754 -5.62 -15.05 30.39
CA TYR A 754 -5.44 -14.56 31.75
C TYR A 754 -6.78 -14.46 32.46
N ARG A 755 -6.77 -14.68 33.77
CA ARG A 755 -7.93 -14.50 34.64
C ARG A 755 -8.10 -13.02 35.00
N LYS A 756 -9.23 -12.71 35.63
CA LYS A 756 -9.55 -11.36 36.14
C LYS A 756 -8.57 -10.83 37.20
N ASP A 757 -7.82 -11.72 37.87
CA ASP A 757 -6.76 -11.33 38.81
C ASP A 757 -5.41 -11.08 38.12
N GLY A 758 -5.35 -11.09 36.79
CA GLY A 758 -4.17 -10.81 35.98
C GLY A 758 -3.24 -12.02 35.76
N ASN A 759 -3.42 -13.12 36.50
CA ASN A 759 -2.57 -14.31 36.38
C ASN A 759 -2.93 -15.17 35.16
N ILE A 760 -1.93 -15.85 34.59
CA ILE A 760 -2.12 -16.83 33.51
C ILE A 760 -3.13 -17.93 33.90
N LEU A 761 -4.03 -18.26 32.97
CA LEU A 761 -5.07 -19.28 33.12
C LEU A 761 -4.58 -20.60 32.52
N LEU A 762 -4.36 -21.60 33.38
CA LEU A 762 -3.80 -22.91 33.00
C LEU A 762 -4.81 -24.05 33.04
N VAL A 763 -6.06 -23.77 33.44
CA VAL A 763 -7.08 -24.80 33.67
C VAL A 763 -7.96 -24.98 32.43
N PRO A 764 -8.00 -26.17 31.79
CA PRO A 764 -8.94 -26.48 30.72
C PRO A 764 -10.41 -26.37 31.17
N PRO A 765 -11.35 -26.02 30.28
CA PRO A 765 -11.16 -25.78 28.86
C PRO A 765 -10.62 -24.39 28.53
N GLY A 766 -10.50 -23.49 29.51
CA GLY A 766 -10.23 -22.07 29.31
C GLY A 766 -8.76 -21.64 29.27
N ALA A 767 -7.83 -22.59 29.27
CA ALA A 767 -6.41 -22.27 29.24
C ALA A 767 -5.97 -21.73 27.86
N GLY A 768 -4.81 -21.07 27.81
CA GLY A 768 -4.14 -20.74 26.55
C GLY A 768 -3.71 -22.01 25.79
N THR A 769 -3.30 -21.89 24.53
CA THR A 769 -2.95 -23.03 23.67
C THR A 769 -1.75 -22.72 22.78
N ALA A 770 -0.82 -23.68 22.67
CA ALA A 770 0.14 -23.75 21.58
C ALA A 770 -0.58 -24.16 20.28
N GLU A 771 -0.72 -23.25 19.33
CA GLU A 771 -1.51 -23.39 18.10
C GLU A 771 -0.60 -23.86 16.95
N ARG A 772 -1.09 -24.82 16.15
CA ARG A 772 -0.35 -25.34 14.99
C ARG A 772 -0.19 -24.29 13.91
N TYR A 773 -1.19 -23.44 13.74
CA TYR A 773 -1.15 -22.35 12.78
C TYR A 773 -1.48 -21.03 13.47
N SER A 774 -0.71 -20.00 13.14
CA SER A 774 -0.96 -18.63 13.59
C SER A 774 -2.31 -18.14 13.08
N ALA A 775 -3.15 -17.67 13.99
CA ALA A 775 -4.41 -17.01 13.65
C ALA A 775 -4.21 -15.73 12.80
N VAL A 776 -3.04 -15.11 12.90
CA VAL A 776 -2.70 -13.84 12.23
C VAL A 776 -2.38 -14.05 10.76
N HIS A 777 -1.53 -15.03 10.46
CA HIS A 777 -1.06 -15.27 9.08
C HIS A 777 -1.86 -16.36 8.35
N HIS A 778 -2.44 -17.30 9.09
CA HIS A 778 -3.16 -18.46 8.57
C HIS A 778 -4.52 -18.69 9.27
N PRO A 779 -5.41 -17.68 9.28
CA PRO A 779 -6.68 -17.72 10.02
C PRO A 779 -7.54 -18.96 9.71
N TRP A 780 -7.55 -19.41 8.45
CA TRP A 780 -8.27 -20.62 8.03
C TRP A 780 -7.68 -21.90 8.60
N LEU A 781 -6.36 -22.09 8.53
CA LEU A 781 -5.72 -23.29 9.04
C LEU A 781 -5.82 -23.33 10.56
N HIS A 782 -5.60 -22.19 11.23
CA HIS A 782 -5.78 -22.03 12.67
C HIS A 782 -7.17 -22.49 13.12
N LEU A 783 -8.19 -21.98 12.44
CA LEU A 783 -9.58 -22.33 12.70
C LEU A 783 -9.83 -23.84 12.61
N TRP A 784 -9.32 -24.50 11.57
CA TRP A 784 -9.57 -25.91 11.30
C TRP A 784 -8.77 -26.87 12.17
N TYR A 785 -7.52 -26.53 12.46
CA TYR A 785 -6.59 -27.43 13.13
C TYR A 785 -6.42 -27.13 14.62
N ASP A 786 -6.88 -25.98 15.10
CA ASP A 786 -6.77 -25.57 16.51
C ASP A 786 -8.13 -25.28 17.14
N VAL A 787 -8.95 -24.41 16.53
CA VAL A 787 -10.26 -24.00 17.11
C VAL A 787 -11.31 -25.12 17.05
N LEU A 788 -11.49 -25.76 15.89
CA LEU A 788 -12.49 -26.82 15.71
C LEU A 788 -12.20 -28.05 16.60
N PRO A 789 -10.96 -28.57 16.68
CA PRO A 789 -10.63 -29.67 17.58
C PRO A 789 -10.81 -29.30 19.07
N TRP A 790 -10.40 -28.09 19.49
CA TRP A 790 -10.65 -27.59 20.84
C TRP A 790 -12.13 -27.67 21.16
N PHE A 791 -12.97 -27.12 20.29
CA PHE A 791 -14.41 -27.12 20.48
C PHE A 791 -15.01 -28.54 20.55
N CYS A 792 -14.65 -29.42 19.61
CA CYS A 792 -15.17 -30.79 19.56
C CYS A 792 -14.76 -31.63 20.77
N LEU A 793 -13.54 -31.47 21.26
CA LEU A 793 -12.99 -32.26 22.37
C LEU A 793 -13.32 -31.65 23.74
N CYS A 794 -13.24 -30.33 23.89
CA CYS A 794 -13.40 -29.64 25.17
C CYS A 794 -14.84 -29.24 25.50
N ILE A 795 -15.62 -28.80 24.52
CA ILE A 795 -16.97 -28.29 24.75
C ILE A 795 -18.03 -29.38 24.55
N ARG A 796 -17.88 -30.24 23.53
CA ARG A 796 -18.90 -31.23 23.16
C ARG A 796 -18.70 -32.61 23.76
N SER A 797 -17.49 -32.87 24.24
CA SER A 797 -17.12 -34.14 24.82
C SER A 797 -16.42 -33.90 26.13
N ASN A 798 -16.23 -34.98 26.88
CA ASN A 798 -15.46 -35.02 28.12
C ASN A 798 -13.98 -35.37 27.87
N LYS A 799 -13.47 -35.14 26.65
CA LYS A 799 -12.11 -35.46 26.21
C LYS A 799 -11.21 -34.22 26.11
N CYS A 800 -11.50 -33.14 26.83
CA CYS A 800 -10.69 -31.92 26.77
C CYS A 800 -9.21 -32.15 27.10
N LYS A 801 -8.93 -33.09 28.00
CA LYS A 801 -7.55 -33.53 28.32
C LYS A 801 -6.78 -34.03 27.09
N GLU A 802 -7.46 -34.68 26.14
CA GLU A 802 -6.86 -35.17 24.89
C GLU A 802 -6.47 -34.00 23.96
N PHE A 803 -7.29 -32.94 23.94
CA PHE A 803 -6.96 -31.73 23.19
C PHE A 803 -5.70 -31.06 23.73
N TYR A 804 -5.71 -30.75 25.03
CA TYR A 804 -4.60 -30.08 25.70
C TYR A 804 -3.33 -30.92 25.80
N LYS A 805 -3.40 -32.24 25.57
CA LYS A 805 -2.20 -33.06 25.40
C LYS A 805 -1.42 -32.70 24.12
N ASN A 806 -2.12 -32.36 23.05
CA ASN A 806 -1.50 -32.02 21.76
C ASN A 806 -1.48 -30.52 21.47
N ARG A 807 -2.18 -29.72 22.28
CA ARG A 807 -2.22 -28.25 22.24
C ARG A 807 -2.09 -27.73 23.68
N PRO A 808 -0.96 -28.01 24.35
CA PRO A 808 -0.78 -27.66 25.75
C PRO A 808 -0.85 -26.15 25.97
N SER A 809 -1.22 -25.78 27.19
CA SER A 809 -1.06 -24.41 27.66
C SER A 809 0.38 -24.20 28.10
N ASP A 810 0.93 -23.02 27.82
CA ASP A 810 2.23 -22.62 28.36
C ASP A 810 2.03 -22.05 29.77
N ASP A 811 2.88 -22.47 30.71
CA ASP A 811 2.77 -22.15 32.14
C ASP A 811 3.68 -21.01 32.60
N CYS A 812 4.19 -20.24 31.63
CA CYS A 812 5.13 -19.14 31.77
C CYS A 812 6.52 -19.48 32.35
N SER A 813 6.81 -20.74 32.68
CA SER A 813 8.13 -21.10 33.22
C SER A 813 9.29 -20.77 32.27
N GLY A 814 9.07 -20.98 30.97
CA GLY A 814 10.00 -20.64 29.90
C GLY A 814 10.06 -19.14 29.54
N TYR A 815 9.12 -18.32 30.01
CA TYR A 815 8.99 -16.94 29.55
C TYR A 815 10.11 -16.03 30.05
N ASP A 816 10.98 -15.60 29.15
CA ASP A 816 12.02 -14.62 29.44
C ASP A 816 11.64 -13.29 28.79
N PRO A 817 11.29 -12.25 29.57
CA PRO A 817 10.78 -11.01 29.01
C PRO A 817 11.87 -10.29 28.19
N PRO A 818 11.49 -9.60 27.10
CA PRO A 818 12.42 -8.78 26.34
C PRO A 818 12.95 -7.65 27.23
N ARG A 819 14.15 -7.16 26.92
CA ARG A 819 14.80 -6.06 27.64
C ARG A 819 14.60 -4.76 26.87
N PRO A 820 13.72 -3.84 27.33
CA PRO A 820 13.39 -2.65 26.56
C PRO A 820 14.44 -1.54 26.78
N ALA A 821 15.08 -1.13 25.70
CA ALA A 821 15.87 0.11 25.62
C ALA A 821 14.99 1.25 25.10
N GLY A 822 15.45 2.49 25.22
CA GLY A 822 14.69 3.61 24.65
C GLY A 822 15.50 4.89 24.47
N GLY A 823 14.96 5.79 23.67
CA GLY A 823 15.51 7.13 23.42
C GLY A 823 14.40 8.18 23.46
N THR A 824 14.62 9.28 24.17
CA THR A 824 13.65 10.36 24.42
C THR A 824 14.34 11.71 24.47
N GLY A 825 13.62 12.82 24.23
CA GLY A 825 14.15 14.16 24.46
C GLY A 825 15.39 14.51 23.64
N ASP A 826 16.30 15.29 24.21
CA ASP A 826 17.53 15.77 23.58
C ASP A 826 18.74 14.82 23.73
N PRO A 827 18.86 13.81 22.89
CA PRO A 827 18.46 12.48 23.25
C PRO A 827 19.06 11.95 24.56
N HIS A 828 18.17 11.60 25.48
CA HIS A 828 18.44 10.73 26.62
C HIS A 828 18.20 9.28 26.21
N LEU A 829 19.18 8.40 26.46
CA LEU A 829 19.12 6.99 26.13
C LEU A 829 19.10 6.12 27.39
N THR A 830 18.35 5.04 27.31
CA THR A 830 18.44 3.90 28.22
C THR A 830 18.88 2.69 27.40
N SER A 831 20.04 2.12 27.72
CA SER A 831 20.59 0.92 27.07
C SER A 831 19.72 -0.32 27.34
N LEU A 832 20.03 -1.42 26.65
CA LEU A 832 19.32 -2.68 26.81
C LEU A 832 19.49 -3.27 28.22
N ASP A 833 20.66 -3.10 28.87
CA ASP A 833 20.89 -3.53 30.25
C ASP A 833 20.50 -2.47 31.30
N GLY A 834 20.08 -1.27 30.85
CA GLY A 834 19.45 -0.25 31.69
C GLY A 834 20.33 0.90 32.12
N TYR A 835 21.53 1.02 31.56
CA TYR A 835 22.40 2.17 31.73
C TYR A 835 21.76 3.42 31.10
N LYS A 836 21.68 4.51 31.88
CA LYS A 836 21.08 5.77 31.44
C LYS A 836 22.16 6.81 31.15
N PHE A 837 22.11 7.44 29.98
CA PHE A 837 23.04 8.50 29.61
C PHE A 837 22.42 9.46 28.60
N THR A 838 23.05 10.62 28.40
CA THR A 838 22.61 11.62 27.43
C THR A 838 23.64 11.71 26.30
N PHE A 839 23.17 11.62 25.07
CA PHE A 839 23.99 11.78 23.87
C PHE A 839 23.23 12.62 22.84
N ASN A 840 23.80 13.79 22.54
CA ASN A 840 23.28 14.69 21.52
C ASN A 840 24.20 14.67 20.30
N GLY A 841 23.65 14.39 19.13
CA GLY A 841 24.38 14.34 17.86
C GLY A 841 23.50 14.84 16.71
N ALA A 842 24.10 15.19 15.58
CA ALA A 842 23.39 15.54 14.36
C ALA A 842 23.92 14.69 13.20
N GLY A 843 23.16 13.68 12.82
CA GLY A 843 23.66 12.56 12.03
C GLY A 843 22.76 11.34 12.08
N GLU A 844 23.19 10.30 11.37
CA GLU A 844 22.61 8.97 11.43
C GLU A 844 23.51 8.09 12.31
N PHE A 845 22.93 7.45 13.32
CA PHE A 845 23.67 6.71 14.33
C PHE A 845 23.25 5.25 14.38
N LEU A 846 24.24 4.38 14.59
CA LEU A 846 23.99 2.96 14.74
C LEU A 846 23.51 2.66 16.16
N MET A 847 22.23 2.32 16.26
CA MET A 847 21.58 2.05 17.55
C MET A 847 21.83 0.60 17.97
N VAL A 848 21.61 -0.34 17.04
CA VAL A 848 21.84 -1.78 17.23
C VAL A 848 22.32 -2.40 15.92
N SER A 849 23.33 -3.27 16.01
CA SER A 849 23.76 -4.19 14.97
C SER A 849 24.02 -5.57 15.55
N SER A 850 23.68 -6.61 14.79
CA SER A 850 24.01 -8.00 15.13
C SER A 850 24.15 -8.84 13.86
N ASP A 851 25.15 -9.74 13.84
CA ASP A 851 25.33 -10.70 12.74
C ASP A 851 24.19 -11.74 12.71
N LEU A 852 23.55 -11.99 13.86
CA LEU A 852 22.34 -12.80 13.93
C LEU A 852 21.22 -12.09 13.15
N HIS A 853 20.73 -12.75 12.10
CA HIS A 853 19.76 -12.22 11.13
C HIS A 853 20.21 -10.96 10.36
N ASN A 854 21.50 -10.60 10.39
CA ASN A 854 22.03 -9.31 9.91
C ASN A 854 21.17 -8.11 10.34
N LEU A 855 20.82 -8.09 11.62
CA LEU A 855 20.03 -7.03 12.20
C LEU A 855 20.77 -5.69 12.13
N THR A 856 20.11 -4.67 11.58
CA THR A 856 20.58 -3.28 11.61
C THR A 856 19.44 -2.34 12.00
N PHE A 857 19.66 -1.53 13.03
CA PHE A 857 18.79 -0.45 13.47
C PHE A 857 19.58 0.86 13.53
N GLN A 858 19.13 1.86 12.78
CA GLN A 858 19.71 3.20 12.78
C GLN A 858 18.65 4.25 13.15
N ALA A 859 19.08 5.31 13.83
CA ALA A 859 18.27 6.47 14.15
C ALA A 859 18.92 7.73 13.60
N ARG A 860 18.11 8.64 13.09
CA ARG A 860 18.55 9.96 12.62
C ARG A 860 18.20 10.99 13.70
N MET A 861 19.21 11.77 14.06
CA MET A 861 19.11 12.90 14.98
C MET A 861 19.44 14.17 14.21
N GLU A 862 18.65 15.22 14.39
CA GLU A 862 18.88 16.52 13.76
C GLU A 862 18.89 17.63 14.80
N ARG A 863 19.47 18.78 14.46
CA ARG A 863 19.49 19.93 15.35
C ARG A 863 18.06 20.43 15.61
N TYR A 864 17.69 20.57 16.89
CA TYR A 864 16.39 21.12 17.26
C TYR A 864 16.39 22.65 17.12
N ARG A 865 15.70 23.15 16.08
CA ARG A 865 15.59 24.59 15.78
C ARG A 865 16.98 25.27 15.77
N ASN A 866 17.11 26.46 16.36
CA ASN A 866 18.38 27.18 16.50
C ASN A 866 19.05 26.96 17.87
N THR A 867 18.76 25.84 18.54
CA THR A 867 19.29 25.53 19.88
C THR A 867 20.56 24.67 19.79
N ASN A 868 21.16 24.32 20.94
CA ASN A 868 22.24 23.35 21.03
C ASN A 868 21.74 21.97 21.50
N ALA A 869 20.46 21.67 21.26
CA ALA A 869 19.86 20.35 21.42
C ALA A 869 19.70 19.66 20.06
N SER A 870 19.57 18.34 20.09
CA SER A 870 19.18 17.52 18.94
C SER A 870 17.86 16.79 19.21
N VAL A 871 17.21 16.26 18.17
CA VAL A 871 15.95 15.52 18.27
C VAL A 871 15.93 14.36 17.28
N TYR A 872 15.24 13.27 17.61
CA TYR A 872 15.01 12.18 16.66
C TYR A 872 14.03 12.59 15.56
N THR A 873 14.43 12.41 14.30
CA THR A 873 13.61 12.76 13.12
C THR A 873 13.33 11.58 12.20
N ALA A 874 14.07 10.47 12.33
CA ALA A 874 13.77 9.23 11.62
C ALA A 874 14.35 7.99 12.30
N PHE A 875 13.73 6.84 12.07
CA PHE A 875 14.19 5.52 12.46
C PHE A 875 14.12 4.57 11.26
N VAL A 876 15.11 3.70 11.08
CA VAL A 876 15.11 2.69 10.02
C VAL A 876 15.65 1.35 10.52
N LEU A 877 15.00 0.27 10.12
CA LEU A 877 15.35 -1.09 10.50
C LEU A 877 15.26 -2.05 9.32
N GLN A 878 16.18 -3.02 9.32
CA GLN A 878 16.17 -4.13 8.39
C GLN A 878 16.80 -5.39 9.02
N THR A 879 16.32 -6.55 8.58
CA THR A 879 16.93 -7.87 8.80
C THR A 879 17.04 -8.60 7.45
N ASN A 880 17.77 -9.73 7.40
CA ASN A 880 18.01 -10.48 6.15
C ASN A 880 16.74 -10.86 5.38
N ASP A 881 15.71 -11.29 6.10
CA ASP A 881 14.51 -11.90 5.53
C ASP A 881 13.27 -11.02 5.78
N SER A 882 13.46 -9.70 5.85
CA SER A 882 12.38 -8.74 6.05
C SER A 882 12.42 -7.56 5.09
N SER A 883 11.25 -6.98 4.81
CA SER A 883 11.16 -5.64 4.26
C SER A 883 11.88 -4.62 5.15
N LYS A 884 12.51 -3.62 4.53
CA LYS A 884 13.12 -2.48 5.23
C LYS A 884 12.03 -1.49 5.61
N VAL A 885 11.94 -1.12 6.88
CA VAL A 885 10.93 -0.18 7.38
C VAL A 885 11.60 1.07 7.90
N GLN A 886 11.18 2.23 7.40
CA GLN A 886 11.61 3.54 7.87
C GLN A 886 10.39 4.35 8.30
N VAL A 887 10.50 4.98 9.47
CA VAL A 887 9.53 5.95 9.98
C VAL A 887 10.24 7.28 10.11
N GLN A 888 9.68 8.34 9.55
CA GLN A 888 10.25 9.68 9.63
C GLN A 888 9.16 10.73 9.84
N MET A 889 9.51 11.81 10.53
CA MET A 889 8.71 13.02 10.49
C MET A 889 8.99 13.74 9.16
N SER A 890 7.93 14.03 8.41
CA SER A 890 8.02 14.95 7.27
C SER A 890 8.16 16.39 7.77
N ASN A 891 8.74 17.26 6.94
CA ASN A 891 8.80 18.71 7.18
C ASN A 891 7.41 19.39 7.32
N MET A 892 6.32 18.64 7.09
CA MET A 892 4.91 19.05 7.27
C MET A 892 4.29 18.61 8.60
N ASN A 893 5.06 18.05 9.54
CA ASN A 893 4.55 17.35 10.73
C ASN A 893 3.63 16.16 10.40
N GLU A 894 3.77 15.60 9.20
CA GLU A 894 3.10 14.36 8.80
C GLU A 894 4.04 13.17 9.00
N THR A 895 3.53 12.09 9.59
CA THR A 895 4.28 10.84 9.75
C THR A 895 4.38 10.12 8.42
N LEU A 896 5.59 9.88 7.95
CA LEU A 896 5.84 9.09 6.76
C LEU A 896 6.43 7.73 7.11
N ILE A 897 5.75 6.66 6.67
CA ILE A 897 6.24 5.29 6.77
C ILE A 897 6.67 4.85 5.37
N LEU A 898 7.94 4.49 5.21
CA LEU A 898 8.48 3.92 3.96
C LEU A 898 8.75 2.43 4.14
N VAL A 899 8.29 1.62 3.19
CA VAL A 899 8.57 0.19 3.09
C VAL A 899 9.40 -0.03 1.83
N ASP A 900 10.63 -0.53 2.00
CA ASP A 900 11.59 -0.73 0.92
C ASP A 900 11.87 0.54 0.07
N GLY A 901 11.72 1.71 0.70
CA GLY A 901 11.91 3.03 0.08
C GLY A 901 10.66 3.64 -0.55
N GLU A 902 9.54 2.92 -0.55
CA GLU A 902 8.27 3.41 -1.09
C GLU A 902 7.30 3.81 0.04
N PRO A 903 6.56 4.94 -0.07
CA PRO A 903 5.56 5.33 0.92
C PRO A 903 4.44 4.31 1.10
N LEU A 904 4.20 3.89 2.34
CA LEU A 904 3.01 3.14 2.73
C LEU A 904 1.82 4.12 2.73
N ARG A 905 0.77 3.82 1.94
CA ARG A 905 -0.39 4.71 1.80
C ARG A 905 -1.33 4.57 3.02
N LEU A 906 -1.24 5.49 3.98
CA LEU A 906 -2.01 5.42 5.23
C LEU A 906 -3.43 6.00 5.13
N ASP A 907 -3.63 7.05 4.33
CA ASP A 907 -4.88 7.86 4.32
C ASP A 907 -6.11 7.16 3.69
N SER A 908 -5.96 5.93 3.21
CA SER A 908 -6.99 5.22 2.42
C SER A 908 -7.32 3.81 2.92
N ILE A 909 -6.79 3.41 4.08
CA ILE A 909 -6.83 2.03 4.55
C ILE A 909 -7.47 1.96 5.95
N PRO A 910 -8.62 1.27 6.13
CA PRO A 910 -9.18 0.98 7.46
C PRO A 910 -8.34 -0.02 8.26
N VAL A 911 -7.42 -0.71 7.61
CA VAL A 911 -6.45 -1.65 8.18
C VAL A 911 -5.38 -0.89 8.96
N ARG A 912 -5.20 -1.27 10.22
CA ARG A 912 -4.24 -0.67 11.15
C ARG A 912 -3.02 -1.54 11.43
N VAL A 913 -3.05 -2.77 10.94
CA VAL A 913 -2.01 -3.78 11.09
C VAL A 913 -1.63 -4.26 9.70
N HIS A 914 -0.39 -4.01 9.31
CA HIS A 914 0.18 -4.39 8.03
C HIS A 914 1.14 -5.55 8.22
N HIS A 915 0.79 -6.70 7.65
CA HIS A 915 1.66 -7.88 7.60
C HIS A 915 2.51 -7.83 6.32
N LEU A 916 3.82 -7.59 6.48
CA LEU A 916 4.82 -7.52 5.42
C LEU A 916 5.75 -8.75 5.49
N GLU A 917 6.71 -8.85 4.58
CA GLU A 917 7.71 -9.92 4.62
C GLU A 917 8.59 -9.74 5.85
N GLY A 918 8.59 -10.73 6.76
CA GLY A 918 9.41 -10.76 7.97
C GLY A 918 9.14 -9.67 9.02
N VAL A 919 8.14 -8.80 8.81
CA VAL A 919 7.84 -7.68 9.71
C VAL A 919 6.34 -7.35 9.73
N GLN A 920 5.83 -7.01 10.91
CA GLN A 920 4.50 -6.44 11.10
C GLN A 920 4.63 -4.96 11.48
N VAL A 921 3.86 -4.10 10.83
CA VAL A 921 3.75 -2.68 11.17
C VAL A 921 2.32 -2.39 11.62
N SER A 922 2.14 -1.93 12.84
CA SER A 922 0.82 -1.52 13.36
C SER A 922 0.84 -0.11 13.92
N PHE A 923 -0.29 0.59 13.84
CA PHE A 923 -0.41 1.96 14.32
C PHE A 923 -1.81 2.28 14.87
N ASN A 924 -1.88 3.28 15.74
CA ASN A 924 -3.14 3.79 16.28
C ASN A 924 -3.83 4.80 15.34
N SER A 925 -5.05 5.22 15.69
CA SER A 925 -5.91 6.04 14.81
C SER A 925 -5.28 7.35 14.36
N ASP A 926 -4.47 7.95 15.23
CA ASP A 926 -3.89 9.29 15.07
C ASP A 926 -2.40 9.25 14.72
N LEU A 927 -1.86 8.04 14.45
CA LEU A 927 -0.45 7.79 14.14
C LEU A 927 0.54 8.25 15.23
N SER A 928 0.08 8.54 16.44
CA SER A 928 0.95 8.92 17.57
C SER A 928 1.78 7.75 18.11
N LYS A 929 1.42 6.50 17.80
CA LYS A 929 2.15 5.30 18.17
C LYS A 929 2.22 4.32 17.00
N ILE A 930 3.43 3.93 16.64
CA ILE A 930 3.73 2.92 15.61
C ILE A 930 4.53 1.78 16.25
N ASN A 931 4.06 0.54 16.10
CA ASN A 931 4.78 -0.66 16.50
C ASN A 931 5.29 -1.41 15.26
N ILE A 932 6.60 -1.67 15.22
CA ILE A 932 7.29 -2.37 14.13
C ILE A 932 7.91 -3.63 14.74
N ALA A 933 7.30 -4.78 14.53
CA ALA A 933 7.74 -6.06 15.11
C ALA A 933 8.27 -6.99 14.02
N PHE A 934 9.55 -7.34 14.10
CA PHE A 934 10.21 -8.25 13.15
C PHE A 934 10.18 -9.69 13.67
N SER A 935 9.90 -10.64 12.78
CA SER A 935 9.96 -12.09 13.09
C SER A 935 11.34 -12.53 13.54
N ALA A 936 12.38 -11.75 13.25
CA ALA A 936 13.74 -11.95 13.72
C ALA A 936 13.93 -11.78 15.23
N GLY A 937 12.93 -11.26 15.97
CA GLY A 937 13.01 -11.08 17.44
C GLY A 937 13.46 -9.68 17.87
N ILE A 938 13.14 -8.65 17.08
CA ILE A 938 13.28 -7.24 17.47
C ILE A 938 11.97 -6.49 17.21
N ALA A 939 11.61 -5.59 18.11
CA ALA A 939 10.51 -4.67 17.90
C ALA A 939 10.91 -3.24 18.27
N ILE A 940 10.38 -2.28 17.51
CA ILE A 940 10.52 -0.86 17.80
C ILE A 940 9.15 -0.22 17.86
N ILE A 941 8.90 0.43 18.99
CA ILE A 941 7.71 1.23 19.25
C ILE A 941 8.13 2.68 19.12
N VAL A 942 7.66 3.35 18.08
CA VAL A 942 7.88 4.77 17.84
C VAL A 942 6.70 5.56 18.39
N TYR A 943 6.98 6.55 19.21
CA TYR A 943 6.03 7.55 19.67
C TYR A 943 6.31 8.85 18.93
N ILE A 944 5.24 9.44 18.39
CA ILE A 944 5.32 10.63 17.55
C ILE A 944 4.54 11.73 18.22
N ASP A 945 5.28 12.71 18.71
CA ASP A 945 4.77 13.92 19.31
C ASP A 945 5.04 15.13 18.36
N PRO A 946 4.37 16.27 18.55
CA PRO A 946 4.49 17.41 17.64
C PRO A 946 5.90 18.01 17.52
N GLU A 947 6.73 17.93 18.56
CA GLU A 947 8.08 18.51 18.56
C GLU A 947 9.21 17.47 18.50
N MET A 948 8.92 16.19 18.78
CA MET A 948 9.92 15.11 18.78
C MET A 948 9.33 13.74 18.48
N MET A 949 10.20 12.81 18.06
CA MET A 949 9.92 11.38 18.20
C MET A 949 10.70 10.78 19.36
N SER A 950 10.12 9.74 19.96
CA SER A 950 10.81 8.86 20.89
C SER A 950 10.60 7.40 20.50
N PHE A 951 11.41 6.50 21.05
CA PHE A 951 11.27 5.08 20.75
C PHE A 951 11.53 4.18 21.95
N ILE A 952 10.94 3.00 21.91
CA ILE A 952 11.27 1.84 22.75
C ILE A 952 11.72 0.72 21.82
N ALA A 953 12.91 0.17 22.05
CA ALA A 953 13.41 -0.99 21.33
C ALA A 953 13.40 -2.23 22.24
N GLN A 954 12.82 -3.32 21.78
CA GLN A 954 12.74 -4.60 22.49
C GLN A 954 13.45 -5.69 21.70
N LEU A 955 14.38 -6.39 22.35
CA LEU A 955 15.10 -7.49 21.75
C LEU A 955 14.87 -8.78 22.53
N ASP A 956 14.70 -9.87 21.80
CA ASP A 956 14.65 -11.23 22.32
C ASP A 956 15.99 -11.63 22.97
N THR A 957 15.95 -12.47 24.00
CA THR A 957 17.14 -12.84 24.77
C THR A 957 18.12 -13.72 24.00
N LYS A 958 17.73 -14.28 22.85
CA LYS A 958 18.68 -14.92 21.91
C LYS A 958 19.77 -13.97 21.38
N PHE A 959 19.55 -12.66 21.43
CA PHE A 959 20.54 -11.64 21.08
C PHE A 959 21.53 -11.32 22.21
N GLN A 960 21.42 -11.98 23.37
CA GLN A 960 22.27 -11.73 24.53
C GLN A 960 23.76 -11.89 24.20
N GLY A 961 24.53 -10.82 24.44
CA GLY A 961 25.95 -10.73 24.16
C GLY A 961 26.33 -10.72 22.68
N GLN A 962 25.36 -10.56 21.76
CA GLN A 962 25.57 -10.60 20.30
C GLN A 962 25.24 -9.28 19.60
N VAL A 963 24.91 -8.23 20.36
CA VAL A 963 24.57 -6.91 19.81
C VAL A 963 25.65 -5.90 20.14
N ARG A 964 25.70 -4.84 19.33
CA ARG A 964 26.55 -3.67 19.54
C ARG A 964 25.87 -2.43 19.00
N GLY A 965 26.18 -1.27 19.56
CA GLY A 965 25.64 0.02 19.14
C GLY A 965 25.46 0.95 20.32
N LEU A 966 24.79 2.08 20.11
CA LEU A 966 24.47 3.02 21.19
C LEU A 966 23.57 2.43 22.29
N LEU A 967 22.85 1.33 22.03
CA LEU A 967 22.01 0.66 23.03
C LEU A 967 22.74 -0.41 23.85
N GLY A 968 24.06 -0.51 23.71
CA GLY A 968 24.89 -1.42 24.52
C GLY A 968 25.09 -2.80 23.89
N ASN A 969 25.45 -3.78 24.73
CA ASN A 969 25.89 -5.11 24.29
C ASN A 969 24.95 -6.26 24.72
N LEU A 970 23.94 -5.96 25.54
CA LEU A 970 22.93 -6.89 26.04
C LEU A 970 23.53 -8.11 26.73
N ASN A 971 24.43 -7.93 27.69
CA ASN A 971 25.05 -9.03 28.43
C ASN A 971 24.51 -9.18 29.87
N GLY A 972 23.68 -8.23 30.32
CA GLY A 972 23.10 -8.15 31.66
C GLY A 972 23.88 -7.28 32.65
N ASN A 973 24.93 -6.59 32.20
CA ASN A 973 25.78 -5.71 33.00
C ASN A 973 25.73 -4.25 32.49
N PRO A 974 24.95 -3.36 33.14
CA PRO A 974 24.84 -1.98 32.67
C PRO A 974 26.15 -1.19 32.72
N ASP A 975 27.13 -1.60 33.55
CA ASP A 975 28.39 -0.88 33.72
C ASP A 975 29.34 -1.01 32.51
N ASP A 976 29.05 -1.91 31.55
CA ASP A 976 29.86 -2.09 30.34
C ASP A 976 29.13 -1.77 29.02
N ASP A 977 27.95 -1.16 29.11
CA ASP A 977 27.14 -0.79 27.94
C ASP A 977 27.75 0.33 27.09
N LEU A 978 28.59 1.19 27.69
CA LEU A 978 29.34 2.22 26.95
C LEU A 978 30.58 1.62 26.27
N GLN A 979 30.36 0.59 25.46
CA GLN A 979 31.41 -0.09 24.70
C GLN A 979 31.62 0.59 23.34
N PHE A 980 32.85 0.97 23.03
CA PHE A 980 33.24 1.52 21.72
C PHE A 980 33.16 0.46 20.62
N PRO A 981 33.09 0.84 19.32
CA PRO A 981 33.12 -0.11 18.20
C PRO A 981 34.35 -1.04 18.18
N ASN A 982 35.45 -0.65 18.83
CA ASN A 982 36.67 -1.44 18.97
C ASN A 982 36.64 -2.46 20.14
N GLY A 983 35.57 -2.48 20.93
CA GLY A 983 35.36 -3.38 22.08
C GLY A 983 35.85 -2.87 23.44
N THR A 984 36.51 -1.70 23.51
CA THR A 984 36.90 -1.07 24.79
C THR A 984 35.70 -0.41 25.46
N VAL A 985 35.72 -0.27 26.79
CA VAL A 985 34.58 0.23 27.60
C VAL A 985 34.95 1.58 28.22
N MET A 986 34.04 2.55 28.13
CA MET A 986 34.16 3.87 28.78
C MET A 986 33.89 3.78 30.29
N ASP A 987 34.46 4.71 31.07
CA ASP A 987 34.19 4.81 32.51
C ASP A 987 32.74 5.29 32.75
N PRO A 988 31.94 4.59 33.58
CA PRO A 988 30.59 5.04 33.95
C PRO A 988 30.53 6.44 34.59
N GLY A 989 31.63 6.97 35.12
CA GLY A 989 31.74 8.32 35.67
C GLY A 989 32.05 9.44 34.68
N SER A 990 32.07 9.16 33.36
CA SER A 990 32.47 10.10 32.32
C SER A 990 31.57 11.35 32.23
N SER A 991 32.19 12.47 31.84
CA SER A 991 31.51 13.74 31.59
C SER A 991 30.62 13.71 30.35
N LEU A 992 29.64 14.63 30.25
CA LEU A 992 28.79 14.76 29.05
C LEU A 992 29.59 14.99 27.76
N LYS A 993 30.76 15.63 27.86
CA LYS A 993 31.66 15.83 26.72
C LYS A 993 32.28 14.51 26.26
N GLU A 994 32.76 13.69 27.19
CA GLU A 994 33.31 12.36 26.87
C GLU A 994 32.21 11.44 26.30
N LEU A 995 31.00 11.49 26.85
CA LEU A 995 29.83 10.75 26.33
C LEU A 995 29.47 11.17 24.90
N HIS A 996 29.57 12.46 24.58
CA HIS A 996 29.39 12.96 23.23
C HIS A 996 30.47 12.44 22.28
N GLU A 997 31.74 12.47 22.69
CA GLU A 997 32.85 11.88 21.92
C GLU A 997 32.65 10.37 21.69
N PHE A 998 32.15 9.64 22.69
CA PHE A 998 31.77 8.23 22.55
C PHE A 998 30.66 8.01 21.52
N GLY A 999 29.58 8.79 21.57
CA GLY A 999 28.46 8.59 20.66
C GLY A 999 28.80 8.92 19.21
N LEU A 1000 29.71 9.86 18.96
CA LEU A 1000 30.22 10.15 17.61
C LEU A 1000 30.96 8.97 16.97
N GLU A 1001 31.54 8.04 17.74
CA GLU A 1001 32.15 6.82 17.21
C GLU A 1001 31.11 5.85 16.59
N TRP A 1002 29.83 6.03 16.91
CA TRP A 1002 28.71 5.28 16.36
C TRP A 1002 28.01 5.97 15.17
N LEU A 1003 28.57 7.08 14.67
CA LEU A 1003 28.09 7.77 13.49
C LEU A 1003 28.21 6.87 12.25
N VAL A 1004 27.09 6.63 11.57
CA VAL A 1004 26.98 5.79 10.38
C VAL A 1004 27.63 6.51 9.21
N LYS A 1005 28.44 5.81 8.42
CA LYS A 1005 29.03 6.30 7.16
C LYS A 1005 28.04 6.15 6.01
N GLU A 1006 28.17 6.99 4.97
CA GLU A 1006 27.29 6.98 3.79
C GLU A 1006 27.05 5.57 3.21
N ASP A 1007 28.11 4.81 2.91
CA ASP A 1007 28.02 3.44 2.36
C ASP A 1007 27.31 2.43 3.28
N ASN A 1008 27.17 2.74 4.56
CA ASN A 1008 26.54 1.90 5.58
C ASN A 1008 25.15 2.42 6.00
N SER A 1009 24.71 3.57 5.49
CA SER A 1009 23.38 4.09 5.77
C SER A 1009 22.33 3.24 5.06
N ILE A 1010 21.34 2.78 5.81
CA ILE A 1010 20.20 2.05 5.24
C ILE A 1010 18.98 2.94 5.04
N PHE A 1011 19.06 4.24 5.35
CA PHE A 1011 17.98 5.18 5.11
C PHE A 1011 17.66 5.29 3.61
N SER A 1012 16.37 5.40 3.31
CA SER A 1012 15.87 5.83 2.01
C SER A 1012 15.68 7.34 2.05
N TYR A 1013 16.26 8.03 1.06
CA TYR A 1013 16.18 9.48 0.97
C TYR A 1013 15.18 9.90 -0.09
N ILE A 1014 14.28 10.80 0.30
CA ILE A 1014 13.34 11.41 -0.63
C ILE A 1014 14.02 12.64 -1.20
N SER A 1015 14.25 12.59 -2.51
CA SER A 1015 14.82 13.70 -3.26
C SER A 1015 14.22 15.07 -2.87
N PRO A 1016 15.04 16.11 -2.69
CA PRO A 1016 16.47 16.23 -3.03
C PRO A 1016 17.42 15.67 -1.96
N PHE A 1017 16.89 15.21 -0.83
CA PHE A 1017 17.71 14.94 0.35
C PHE A 1017 18.57 13.71 0.10
N ASP A 1018 19.70 13.66 0.77
CA ASP A 1018 20.67 12.58 0.73
C ASP A 1018 21.33 12.43 2.12
N TYR A 1019 22.31 11.53 2.23
CA TYR A 1019 23.06 11.34 3.46
C TYR A 1019 23.72 12.65 3.96
N SER A 1020 24.27 13.45 3.05
CA SER A 1020 24.97 14.70 3.38
C SER A 1020 24.06 15.77 3.98
N THR A 1021 22.78 15.74 3.61
CA THR A 1021 21.74 16.63 4.16
C THR A 1021 21.63 16.49 5.68
N TYR A 1022 21.85 15.29 6.22
CA TYR A 1022 21.62 14.96 7.62
C TYR A 1022 22.91 14.73 8.41
N HIS A 1023 24.08 14.90 7.77
CA HIS A 1023 25.38 14.56 8.35
C HIS A 1023 26.12 15.81 8.87
N PHE A 1024 26.12 16.03 10.18
CA PHE A 1024 26.75 17.20 10.83
C PHE A 1024 27.63 16.79 12.03
N PRO A 1025 28.75 16.08 11.81
CA PRO A 1025 29.64 15.60 12.88
C PRO A 1025 30.27 16.74 13.71
N GLU A 1026 30.30 17.97 13.19
CA GLU A 1026 30.78 19.17 13.88
C GLU A 1026 29.79 19.77 14.89
N PHE A 1027 28.55 19.26 14.95
CA PHE A 1027 27.55 19.72 15.90
C PHE A 1027 28.02 19.50 17.34
N SER A 1028 28.02 20.57 18.15
CA SER A 1028 28.41 20.53 19.56
C SER A 1028 27.21 20.91 20.43
N PRO A 1029 26.74 20.00 21.30
CA PRO A 1029 25.63 20.27 22.21
C PRO A 1029 26.07 21.07 23.44
N THR A 1030 25.09 21.40 24.29
CA THR A 1030 25.35 21.93 25.63
C THR A 1030 25.87 20.81 26.55
N PHE A 1031 26.99 21.04 27.22
CA PHE A 1031 27.58 20.09 28.18
C PHE A 1031 27.32 20.47 29.65
N GLU A 1032 26.63 21.59 29.90
CA GLU A 1032 26.31 22.06 31.24
C GLU A 1032 24.98 21.46 31.70
N VAL A 1033 25.00 20.73 32.82
CA VAL A 1033 23.78 20.22 33.46
C VAL A 1033 23.15 21.35 34.29
N PRO A 1034 21.87 21.72 34.05
CA PRO A 1034 21.21 22.76 34.84
C PRO A 1034 21.07 22.37 36.32
N ASP A 1035 21.36 23.29 37.25
CA ASP A 1035 21.09 23.07 38.67
C ASP A 1035 19.58 23.17 38.95
N VAL A 1036 18.96 22.05 39.31
CA VAL A 1036 17.53 21.90 39.64
C VAL A 1036 17.06 22.86 40.77
N ASN A 1037 17.98 23.43 41.55
CA ASN A 1037 17.69 24.42 42.58
C ASN A 1037 17.69 25.87 42.08
N GLU A 1038 18.30 26.15 40.93
CA GLU A 1038 18.41 27.48 40.33
C GLU A 1038 17.41 27.73 39.19
N VAL A 1039 16.69 26.69 38.75
CA VAL A 1039 15.66 26.77 37.70
C VAL A 1039 14.39 27.49 38.17
N SER A 1040 13.63 28.06 37.25
CA SER A 1040 12.37 28.76 37.55
C SER A 1040 11.37 27.86 38.30
N GLN A 1041 10.55 28.44 39.18
CA GLN A 1041 9.49 27.71 39.90
C GLN A 1041 8.48 27.05 38.94
N GLU A 1042 8.34 27.60 37.73
CA GLU A 1042 7.48 27.05 36.67
C GLU A 1042 8.02 25.70 36.17
N ILE A 1043 9.30 25.63 35.77
CA ILE A 1043 9.92 24.38 35.30
C ILE A 1043 9.96 23.35 36.43
N LYS A 1044 10.33 23.76 37.65
CA LYS A 1044 10.37 22.86 38.81
C LYS A 1044 8.99 22.34 39.20
N GLY A 1045 7.95 23.18 39.12
CA GLY A 1045 6.57 22.78 39.36
C GLY A 1045 6.04 21.81 38.29
N PHE A 1046 6.55 21.90 37.07
CA PHE A 1046 6.16 21.08 35.93
C PHE A 1046 6.87 19.72 35.90
N CYS A 1047 8.21 19.72 35.91
CA CYS A 1047 9.04 18.52 35.77
C CYS A 1047 9.23 17.74 37.08
N GLY A 1048 8.98 18.37 38.24
CA GLY A 1048 9.26 17.76 39.55
C GLY A 1048 10.75 17.42 39.70
N ASP A 1049 11.03 16.14 39.95
CA ASP A 1049 12.39 15.60 40.16
C ASP A 1049 12.99 14.95 38.89
N SER A 1050 12.33 15.01 37.73
CA SER A 1050 12.88 14.48 36.48
C SER A 1050 13.98 15.39 35.94
N ILE A 1051 15.21 14.88 35.94
CA ILE A 1051 16.40 15.61 35.46
C ILE A 1051 16.32 15.78 33.94
N GLU A 1052 15.88 14.77 33.21
CA GLU A 1052 15.68 14.78 31.76
C GLU A 1052 14.73 15.89 31.33
N CYS A 1053 13.54 15.97 31.95
CA CYS A 1053 12.57 17.03 31.70
C CYS A 1053 13.11 18.44 32.01
N VAL A 1054 13.82 18.60 33.14
CA VAL A 1054 14.42 19.89 33.52
C VAL A 1054 15.51 20.29 32.53
N PHE A 1055 16.35 19.35 32.12
CA PHE A 1055 17.42 19.56 31.15
C PHE A 1055 16.83 20.04 29.81
N ASP A 1056 15.88 19.29 29.27
CA ASP A 1056 15.19 19.62 28.02
C ASP A 1056 14.48 20.97 28.07
N ALA A 1057 13.78 21.29 29.16
CA ALA A 1057 13.11 22.58 29.32
C ALA A 1057 14.09 23.76 29.25
N VAL A 1058 15.29 23.59 29.80
CA VAL A 1058 16.32 24.64 29.83
C VAL A 1058 17.06 24.73 28.50
N VAL A 1059 17.45 23.61 27.90
CA VAL A 1059 18.28 23.59 26.68
C VAL A 1059 17.46 23.93 25.43
N THR A 1060 16.22 23.43 25.33
CA THR A 1060 15.35 23.70 24.19
C THR A 1060 14.57 25.02 24.34
N GLY A 1061 14.32 25.45 25.58
CA GLY A 1061 13.42 26.56 25.90
C GLY A 1061 11.94 26.23 25.65
N SER A 1062 11.57 24.96 25.48
CA SER A 1062 10.20 24.50 25.20
C SER A 1062 9.66 23.63 26.34
N LEU A 1063 8.62 24.11 27.03
CA LEU A 1063 7.88 23.30 28.00
C LEU A 1063 7.07 22.17 27.32
N SER A 1064 6.71 22.32 26.04
CA SER A 1064 6.07 21.24 25.28
C SER A 1064 7.03 20.09 25.06
N PHE A 1065 8.24 20.38 24.57
CA PHE A 1065 9.29 19.40 24.38
C PHE A 1065 9.62 18.67 25.70
N ALA A 1066 9.81 19.41 26.78
CA ALA A 1066 10.06 18.83 28.10
C ALA A 1066 8.93 17.92 28.61
N ASN A 1067 7.67 18.26 28.29
CA ASN A 1067 6.51 17.41 28.60
C ASN A 1067 6.53 16.10 27.81
N GLU A 1068 6.83 16.19 26.51
CA GLU A 1068 6.95 15.04 25.61
C GLU A 1068 8.06 14.10 26.12
N THR A 1069 9.22 14.64 26.53
CA THR A 1069 10.29 13.88 27.21
C THR A 1069 9.81 13.21 28.49
N LEU A 1070 9.10 13.94 29.36
CA LEU A 1070 8.61 13.40 30.62
C LEU A 1070 7.62 12.24 30.41
N MET A 1071 6.70 12.39 29.45
CA MET A 1071 5.73 11.35 29.10
C MET A 1071 6.43 10.10 28.52
N ALA A 1072 7.36 10.29 27.59
CA ALA A 1072 8.11 9.19 26.99
C ALA A 1072 9.00 8.47 28.03
N THR A 1073 9.67 9.22 28.91
CA THR A 1073 10.50 8.68 29.99
C THR A 1073 9.68 7.85 30.98
N ASN A 1074 8.51 8.36 31.38
CA ASN A 1074 7.60 7.61 32.25
C ASN A 1074 7.13 6.31 31.59
N THR A 1075 6.77 6.37 30.31
CA THR A 1075 6.34 5.19 29.54
C THR A 1075 7.45 4.13 29.49
N ILE A 1076 8.69 4.51 29.18
CA ILE A 1076 9.85 3.58 29.20
C ILE A 1076 10.03 2.94 30.58
N ASN A 1077 9.99 3.77 31.64
CA ASN A 1077 10.17 3.28 33.01
C ASN A 1077 9.05 2.31 33.42
N GLU A 1078 7.81 2.55 32.99
CA GLU A 1078 6.68 1.65 33.26
C GLU A 1078 6.82 0.33 32.52
N VAL A 1079 7.14 0.34 31.21
CA VAL A 1079 7.38 -0.88 30.43
C VAL A 1079 8.54 -1.68 31.02
N ARG A 1080 9.65 -1.03 31.41
CA ARG A 1080 10.78 -1.68 32.10
C ARG A 1080 10.39 -2.33 33.41
N LYS A 1081 9.55 -1.67 34.22
CA LYS A 1081 9.08 -2.22 35.50
C LYS A 1081 8.14 -3.41 35.30
N GLY A 1082 7.36 -3.43 34.22
CA GLY A 1082 6.46 -4.53 33.87
C GLY A 1082 7.18 -5.76 33.33
N LEU A 1083 8.29 -5.58 32.60
CA LEU A 1083 9.04 -6.64 31.93
C LEU A 1083 10.19 -7.20 32.79
N VAL A 1084 9.86 -7.68 34.00
CA VAL A 1084 10.81 -8.37 34.89
C VAL A 1084 10.52 -9.86 34.93
N LYS A 1085 11.54 -10.72 34.92
CA LYS A 1085 11.37 -12.19 34.99
C LYS A 1085 10.64 -12.57 36.28
N ILE A 1086 9.48 -13.21 36.13
CA ILE A 1086 8.71 -13.80 37.22
C ILE A 1086 9.12 -15.28 37.34
N VAL A 1087 9.35 -15.74 38.57
CA VAL A 1087 9.73 -17.14 38.83
C VAL A 1087 8.48 -18.02 38.91
N SER A 1088 8.43 -19.03 38.04
CA SER A 1088 7.42 -20.08 38.00
C SER A 1088 8.11 -21.44 38.15
N CYS A 1089 7.51 -22.35 38.91
CA CYS A 1089 8.01 -23.73 39.07
C CYS A 1089 7.55 -24.67 37.95
N GLY A 1090 6.74 -24.17 37.02
CA GLY A 1090 6.15 -24.95 35.94
C GLY A 1090 5.16 -26.02 36.40
N PHE A 1091 4.51 -26.67 35.45
CA PHE A 1091 3.55 -27.74 35.67
C PHE A 1091 4.28 -28.96 36.27
N PRO A 1092 3.94 -29.41 37.50
CA PRO A 1092 4.66 -30.50 38.16
C PRO A 1092 4.46 -31.88 37.51
N GLY A 1093 3.50 -32.02 36.58
CA GLY A 1093 3.21 -33.25 35.84
C GLY A 1093 1.85 -33.87 36.16
N ASP A 1094 1.42 -34.82 35.32
CA ASP A 1094 0.16 -35.54 35.48
C ASP A 1094 0.25 -36.63 36.55
N VAL A 1095 -0.78 -36.73 37.41
CA VAL A 1095 -0.89 -37.80 38.42
C VAL A 1095 -1.77 -38.91 37.88
N GLU A 1096 -1.17 -40.02 37.44
CA GLU A 1096 -1.90 -41.19 36.98
C GLU A 1096 -2.76 -41.77 38.11
N ASN A 1097 -4.03 -42.08 37.84
CA ASN A 1097 -5.00 -42.52 38.85
C ASN A 1097 -5.20 -41.52 40.02
N GLY A 1098 -4.95 -40.23 39.79
CA GLY A 1098 -5.23 -39.15 40.74
C GLY A 1098 -5.68 -37.85 40.07
N GLN A 1099 -5.80 -36.81 40.89
CA GLN A 1099 -6.21 -35.45 40.54
C GLN A 1099 -5.33 -34.45 41.29
N MET A 1100 -4.95 -33.37 40.61
CA MET A 1100 -4.21 -32.25 41.18
C MET A 1100 -5.10 -31.01 41.21
N TRP A 1101 -5.03 -30.26 42.32
CA TRP A 1101 -5.79 -29.05 42.58
C TRP A 1101 -4.85 -27.88 42.81
N GLY A 1102 -4.83 -26.95 41.86
CA GLY A 1102 -4.11 -25.68 41.93
C GLY A 1102 -4.14 -25.00 40.57
N SER A 1103 -4.18 -23.66 40.58
CA SER A 1103 -4.47 -22.86 39.38
C SER A 1103 -3.40 -21.84 39.03
N VAL A 1104 -2.26 -21.84 39.75
CA VAL A 1104 -1.11 -20.94 39.58
C VAL A 1104 0.14 -21.70 40.02
N TYR A 1105 1.26 -21.52 39.32
CA TYR A 1105 2.55 -22.21 39.58
C TYR A 1105 3.71 -21.25 39.93
N LEU A 1106 3.37 -20.03 40.35
CA LEU A 1106 4.32 -19.01 40.78
C LEU A 1106 4.84 -19.26 42.20
N VAL A 1107 5.91 -18.57 42.60
CA VAL A 1107 6.51 -18.69 43.95
C VAL A 1107 5.45 -18.55 45.05
N ASN A 1108 5.53 -19.44 46.05
CA ASN A 1108 4.58 -19.63 47.16
C ASN A 1108 3.20 -20.22 46.78
N ALA A 1109 2.93 -20.48 45.50
CA ALA A 1109 1.72 -21.20 45.12
C ALA A 1109 1.78 -22.65 45.62
N THR A 1110 0.62 -23.21 45.97
CA THR A 1110 0.52 -24.60 46.44
C THR A 1110 -0.45 -25.42 45.61
N VAL A 1111 -0.01 -26.60 45.18
CA VAL A 1111 -0.85 -27.59 44.50
C VAL A 1111 -1.10 -28.78 45.43
N ASN A 1112 -2.33 -29.27 45.50
CA ASN A 1112 -2.73 -30.42 46.31
C ASN A 1112 -3.04 -31.62 45.42
N VAL A 1113 -2.60 -32.81 45.82
CA VAL A 1113 -2.82 -34.06 45.06
C VAL A 1113 -3.72 -35.02 45.83
N THR A 1114 -4.69 -35.61 45.13
CA THR A 1114 -5.64 -36.60 45.65
C THR A 1114 -5.73 -37.79 44.70
N CYS A 1115 -5.75 -39.02 45.22
CA CYS A 1115 -5.90 -40.22 44.39
C CYS A 1115 -7.36 -40.59 44.12
N ASN A 1116 -7.60 -41.26 42.99
CA ASN A 1116 -8.91 -41.81 42.63
C ASN A 1116 -9.28 -43.01 43.53
N GLU A 1117 -10.55 -43.42 43.48
CA GLU A 1117 -11.06 -44.52 44.30
C GLU A 1117 -10.29 -45.83 44.06
N ASN A 1118 -9.94 -46.53 45.15
CA ASN A 1118 -9.05 -47.72 45.19
C ASN A 1118 -7.55 -47.44 44.96
N PHE A 1119 -7.10 -46.19 45.09
CA PHE A 1119 -5.68 -45.83 45.10
C PHE A 1119 -5.33 -45.00 46.34
N ALA A 1120 -4.13 -45.17 46.87
CA ALA A 1120 -3.56 -44.34 47.94
C ALA A 1120 -2.37 -43.55 47.44
N LEU A 1121 -2.18 -42.36 48.01
CA LEU A 1121 -1.10 -41.46 47.65
C LEU A 1121 0.22 -41.88 48.30
N GLU A 1122 1.25 -42.04 47.50
CA GLU A 1122 2.63 -42.24 47.92
C GLU A 1122 3.45 -40.99 47.58
N GLY A 1123 3.89 -40.26 48.61
CA GLY A 1123 4.57 -38.96 48.49
C GLY A 1123 3.85 -37.82 49.23
N SER A 1124 4.26 -36.58 49.00
CA SER A 1124 3.63 -35.40 49.62
C SER A 1124 2.29 -35.09 48.95
N SER A 1125 1.22 -34.92 49.74
CA SER A 1125 -0.09 -34.49 49.21
C SER A 1125 -0.16 -33.00 48.86
N ARG A 1126 0.90 -32.24 49.14
CA ARG A 1126 1.00 -30.80 48.91
C ARG A 1126 2.38 -30.43 48.41
N LEU A 1127 2.46 -29.78 47.25
CA LEU A 1127 3.68 -29.20 46.70
C LEU A 1127 3.60 -27.67 46.79
N THR A 1128 4.69 -27.01 47.17
CA THR A 1128 4.79 -25.54 47.23
C THR A 1128 5.91 -25.09 46.31
N CYS A 1129 5.63 -24.10 45.45
CA CYS A 1129 6.64 -23.53 44.56
C CYS A 1129 7.62 -22.66 45.35
N GLN A 1130 8.92 -22.93 45.21
CA GLN A 1130 9.99 -22.26 45.94
C GLN A 1130 10.64 -21.16 45.09
N ALA A 1131 11.41 -20.27 45.76
CA ALA A 1131 12.01 -19.11 45.11
C ALA A 1131 13.12 -19.45 44.08
N ASP A 1132 13.63 -20.69 44.11
CA ASP A 1132 14.58 -21.23 43.14
C ASP A 1132 13.90 -21.81 41.89
N GLY A 1133 12.58 -21.70 41.78
CA GLY A 1133 11.81 -22.27 40.68
C GLY A 1133 11.59 -23.79 40.78
N GLN A 1134 11.82 -24.40 41.95
CA GLN A 1134 11.55 -25.82 42.17
C GLN A 1134 10.34 -26.06 43.09
N TRP A 1135 9.67 -27.19 42.88
CA TRP A 1135 8.62 -27.66 43.80
C TRP A 1135 9.24 -28.25 45.07
N SER A 1136 8.60 -28.02 46.22
CA SER A 1136 9.07 -28.47 47.54
C SER A 1136 9.32 -29.98 47.70
N SER A 1137 8.82 -30.81 46.77
CA SER A 1137 9.05 -32.25 46.69
C SER A 1137 8.69 -32.77 45.29
N ASP A 1138 9.13 -33.99 44.97
CA ASP A 1138 8.76 -34.68 43.73
C ASP A 1138 7.24 -34.93 43.61
N LEU A 1139 6.75 -35.11 42.37
CA LEU A 1139 5.35 -35.42 42.07
C LEU A 1139 4.95 -36.77 42.70
N PRO A 1140 3.90 -36.84 43.54
CA PRO A 1140 3.49 -38.07 44.21
C PRO A 1140 2.77 -39.04 43.25
N VAL A 1141 2.78 -40.34 43.59
CA VAL A 1141 2.19 -41.41 42.77
C VAL A 1141 0.98 -42.02 43.47
N CYS A 1142 -0.07 -42.34 42.72
CA CYS A 1142 -1.24 -43.06 43.23
C CYS A 1142 -1.08 -44.57 43.01
N VAL A 1143 -0.95 -45.33 44.10
CA VAL A 1143 -0.76 -46.79 44.07
C VAL A 1143 -2.06 -47.51 44.40
N PHE A 1144 -2.39 -48.57 43.67
CA PHE A 1144 -3.64 -49.31 43.85
C PHE A 1144 -3.71 -49.98 45.22
N THR A 1145 -4.77 -49.73 45.98
CA THR A 1145 -5.02 -50.26 47.33
C THR A 1145 -6.15 -51.27 47.41
N GLY A 1146 -6.58 -51.86 46.29
CA GLY A 1146 -7.54 -52.96 46.34
C GLY A 1146 -6.99 -54.12 47.18
N ASP A 1147 -7.75 -54.51 48.20
CA ASP A 1147 -7.46 -55.66 49.05
C ASP A 1147 -7.08 -56.88 48.21
N ARG A 1148 -6.07 -57.63 48.66
CA ARG A 1148 -5.74 -58.98 48.18
C ARG A 1148 -6.88 -59.95 48.54
N GLY A 1149 -8.00 -59.82 47.84
CA GLY A 1149 -9.22 -60.53 48.15
C GLY A 1149 -10.20 -60.62 46.99
N ASP A 1150 -9.73 -60.60 45.74
CA ASP A 1150 -10.34 -61.33 44.62
C ASP A 1150 -9.51 -61.10 43.35
N ALA A 1151 -8.60 -62.03 43.09
CA ALA A 1151 -7.97 -62.12 41.77
C ALA A 1151 -9.08 -62.43 40.73
N PRO A 1152 -9.15 -61.70 39.60
CA PRO A 1152 -9.98 -62.14 38.49
C PRO A 1152 -9.46 -63.51 38.07
N LYS A 1153 -10.34 -64.53 38.13
CA LYS A 1153 -10.06 -65.85 37.58
C LYS A 1153 -9.62 -65.64 36.13
N GLY A 1154 -8.36 -65.97 35.86
CA GLY A 1154 -7.83 -65.99 34.51
C GLY A 1154 -8.76 -66.78 33.60
N LEU A 1155 -8.83 -66.33 32.35
CA LEU A 1155 -9.52 -67.02 31.25
C LEU A 1155 -9.27 -68.53 31.33
N SER A 1156 -10.35 -69.30 31.37
CA SER A 1156 -10.26 -70.76 31.41
C SER A 1156 -9.46 -71.27 30.21
N ALA A 1157 -8.72 -72.36 30.38
CA ALA A 1157 -7.92 -72.99 29.33
C ALA A 1157 -8.71 -73.27 28.02
N GLY A 1158 -10.04 -73.30 28.08
CA GLY A 1158 -10.92 -73.40 26.92
C GLY A 1158 -10.94 -72.17 26.01
N VAL A 1159 -10.78 -70.95 26.55
CA VAL A 1159 -10.75 -69.72 25.74
C VAL A 1159 -9.39 -69.52 25.07
N ILE A 1160 -8.30 -69.89 25.74
CA ILE A 1160 -6.97 -69.90 25.14
C ILE A 1160 -6.89 -70.93 24.00
N ALA A 1161 -7.50 -72.12 24.17
CA ALA A 1161 -7.59 -73.10 23.10
C ALA A 1161 -8.43 -72.60 21.90
N ALA A 1162 -9.53 -71.88 22.14
CA ALA A 1162 -10.35 -71.31 21.07
C ALA A 1162 -9.64 -70.19 20.29
N ILE A 1163 -8.88 -69.33 20.98
CA ILE A 1163 -8.08 -68.27 20.35
C ILE A 1163 -6.94 -68.89 19.52
N VAL A 1164 -6.22 -69.88 20.07
CA VAL A 1164 -5.13 -70.57 19.37
C VAL A 1164 -5.63 -71.32 18.12
N VAL A 1165 -6.75 -72.04 18.24
CA VAL A 1165 -7.37 -72.74 17.10
C VAL A 1165 -7.91 -71.74 16.06
N GLY A 1166 -8.52 -70.63 16.50
CA GLY A 1166 -8.97 -69.55 15.62
C GLY A 1166 -7.81 -68.90 14.83
N THR A 1167 -6.70 -68.60 15.50
CA THR A 1167 -5.49 -68.07 14.84
C THR A 1167 -4.85 -69.07 13.89
N LEU A 1168 -4.82 -70.37 14.24
CA LEU A 1168 -4.29 -71.43 13.35
C LEU A 1168 -5.12 -71.60 12.09
N ILE A 1169 -6.46 -71.52 12.19
CA ILE A 1169 -7.35 -71.58 11.03
C ILE A 1169 -7.15 -70.36 10.13
N ILE A 1170 -7.01 -69.16 10.70
CA ILE A 1170 -6.76 -67.93 9.93
C ILE A 1170 -5.40 -68.01 9.22
N VAL A 1171 -4.36 -68.49 9.89
CA VAL A 1171 -3.02 -68.66 9.29
C VAL A 1171 -3.05 -69.70 8.16
N LEU A 1172 -3.79 -70.81 8.32
CA LEU A 1172 -3.94 -71.82 7.26
C LEU A 1172 -4.76 -71.32 6.07
N VAL A 1173 -5.79 -70.49 6.31
CA VAL A 1173 -6.57 -69.85 5.24
C VAL A 1173 -5.73 -68.82 4.50
N VAL A 1174 -4.96 -67.98 5.22
CA VAL A 1174 -4.06 -67.00 4.61
C VAL A 1174 -2.94 -67.70 3.84
N ALA A 1175 -2.33 -68.75 4.39
CA ALA A 1175 -1.31 -69.54 3.70
C ALA A 1175 -1.88 -70.27 2.47
N GLY A 1176 -3.12 -70.77 2.54
CA GLY A 1176 -3.83 -71.37 1.41
C GLY A 1176 -4.15 -70.36 0.30
N VAL A 1177 -4.56 -69.14 0.67
CA VAL A 1177 -4.80 -68.03 -0.27
C VAL A 1177 -3.48 -67.59 -0.92
N ILE A 1178 -2.39 -67.47 -0.17
CA ILE A 1178 -1.05 -67.16 -0.69
C ILE A 1178 -0.56 -68.27 -1.64
N TYR A 1179 -0.73 -69.55 -1.28
CA TYR A 1179 -0.37 -70.68 -2.13
C TYR A 1179 -1.18 -70.72 -3.44
N PHE A 1180 -2.46 -70.34 -3.40
CA PHE A 1180 -3.31 -70.29 -4.59
C PHE A 1180 -3.01 -69.08 -5.49
N LEU A 1181 -2.59 -67.95 -4.90
CA LEU A 1181 -2.16 -66.75 -5.62
C LEU A 1181 -0.76 -66.93 -6.25
N ALA A 1182 0.13 -67.71 -5.65
CA ALA A 1182 1.46 -68.01 -6.17
C ALA A 1182 1.48 -69.04 -7.33
N ARG A 1183 0.34 -69.69 -7.63
CA ARG A 1183 0.22 -70.72 -8.68
C ARG A 1183 -0.55 -70.27 -9.93
N LYS A 1184 -0.76 -68.97 -10.09
CA LYS A 1184 -1.43 -68.38 -11.26
C LYS A 1184 -0.52 -67.49 -12.06
#